data_AF-A0A4Q5S854-F1
#
_entry.id   AF-A0A4Q5S854-F1
#
_cell.length_a   1.000
_cell.length_b   1.000
_cell.length_c   1.000
_cell.angle_alpha   90.00
_cell.angle_beta   90.00
_cell.angle_gamma   90.00
#
_symmetry.space_group_name_H-M   'P 1'
#
loop_
_entity.id
_entity.type
_entity.pdbx_description
1 polymer ?
#
loop_
_entity_poly.entity_id
_entity_poly.type
_entity_poly.pdbx_seq_one_letter_code
_entity_poly.pdbx_strand_id
1 'polypeptide(L)'
;MKKKLPVLLFFCLILTFRSLFAQITLGTSGSYIQNFDDLTNNGLPAGFTVRTGATAVATGTTTTLITAKTAWNNNAGGFKNFASADVLAGNSSAANQSDATDRSLGLRQTGTLGDPGGAFVVQLLNTSARTGFRLSFKLQSLDAASPRSTTWAVDYGFGAAPTAFTSATATGTLTIGASTFSNNTINVNFNSALDNQSQNVWIRIVALNASVNPGNRPTSAIDDFNLTWTDTPAGTPTLNITPTALRFSAQNINTSSAPQTYVLTGSNLTGNSTLTATAPFTVSKNNVNYSATATYTAAELSSAKTVYVKFNPAATGNFTGSISNVSVGSAVNTVTLSGTAVDPNNLVYNFDNCIGTAALSDGWTQYSSAGDQIWACTTFGRDPNAPAGTTAYPNGVQINGYAAGTNNTNEDWLISPALDMTGLNFPLFSFWSRTAFNGSTLRLRVSTNYSGAGDPAAATWTDIDAPFPNQASDIWTQTRNIDLSAYKRAGVYVAFVYNSTTEDGARWTLDDINLYNSPVPPPPAIFTNPVSVSFGYQAQNTSSTQTFNTSFSNLTGSVTLSSDNAAYTLSKDGTTFGSTIIYTVNEASGTTKPVYIRFAPTQILLNYTGNISLNSQNVAQISIPISGNTYNPDNTLEVVNYNIEWFGSTQSGLGPTDKNQQEANIKTVLSNVKADIFGLLEVVDITRLQRVVNSMPGYSLYVSDFGSYADNAADPDYRNAQKLAFVYKTALFQNVKVADLLRCTEIQNCPDFNYWSGGRFP
;
A
#
# COMPACT_ATOMS: atom_id res chain seq x y z
N MET A 1 -26.78 -67.56 -12.26
CA MET A 1 -26.07 -66.34 -12.72
C MET A 1 -25.96 -65.43 -11.49
N LYS A 2 -24.82 -64.95 -10.97
CA LYS A 2 -23.49 -64.64 -11.48
C LYS A 2 -22.48 -64.97 -10.38
N LYS A 3 -21.34 -65.59 -10.72
CA LYS A 3 -20.20 -65.82 -9.81
C LYS A 3 -19.54 -64.47 -9.50
N LYS A 4 -19.32 -64.19 -8.21
CA LYS A 4 -18.47 -63.07 -7.76
C LYS A 4 -17.00 -63.49 -7.90
N LEU A 5 -16.25 -62.71 -8.67
CA LEU A 5 -14.79 -62.82 -8.82
C LEU A 5 -14.15 -61.80 -7.87
N PRO A 6 -13.18 -62.15 -7.02
CA PRO A 6 -12.45 -61.16 -6.23
C PRO A 6 -11.36 -60.54 -7.11
N VAL A 7 -11.39 -59.21 -7.22
CA VAL A 7 -10.35 -58.40 -7.86
C VAL A 7 -9.12 -58.42 -6.94
N LEU A 8 -8.08 -59.13 -7.37
CA LEU A 8 -6.76 -59.12 -6.75
C LEU A 8 -6.06 -57.81 -7.15
N LEU A 9 -5.99 -56.85 -6.21
CA LEU A 9 -5.29 -55.58 -6.40
C LEU A 9 -3.77 -55.87 -6.37
N PHE A 10 -3.14 -55.94 -7.55
CA PHE A 10 -1.70 -56.10 -7.69
C PHE A 10 -1.03 -54.74 -7.39
N PHE A 11 -0.52 -54.58 -6.17
CA PHE A 11 0.26 -53.41 -5.77
C PHE A 11 1.63 -53.49 -6.48
N CYS A 12 1.75 -52.85 -7.63
CA CYS A 12 3.01 -52.74 -8.36
C CYS A 12 3.93 -51.79 -7.57
N LEU A 13 4.81 -52.36 -6.75
CA LEU A 13 5.87 -51.65 -6.05
C LEU A 13 6.86 -51.14 -7.11
N ILE A 14 6.66 -49.92 -7.60
CA ILE A 14 7.65 -49.23 -8.42
C ILE A 14 8.82 -48.87 -7.50
N LEU A 15 9.78 -49.78 -7.39
CA LEU A 15 11.13 -49.49 -6.92
C LEU A 15 11.74 -48.50 -7.92
N THR A 16 11.58 -47.20 -7.66
CA THR A 16 12.38 -46.18 -8.34
C THR A 16 13.83 -46.38 -7.90
N PHE A 17 14.63 -47.08 -8.71
CA PHE A 17 16.08 -47.08 -8.58
C PHE A 17 16.56 -45.63 -8.79
N ARG A 18 16.75 -44.90 -7.70
CA ARG A 18 17.52 -43.66 -7.74
C ARG A 18 18.96 -44.08 -7.98
N SER A 19 19.49 -43.80 -9.16
CA SER A 19 20.91 -43.91 -9.45
C SER A 19 21.66 -43.03 -8.44
N LEU A 20 22.32 -43.66 -7.47
CA LEU A 20 23.21 -42.97 -6.53
C LEU A 20 24.44 -42.53 -7.34
N PHE A 21 24.59 -41.22 -7.53
CA PHE A 21 25.81 -40.66 -8.11
C PHE A 21 26.92 -40.72 -7.06
N ALA A 22 28.13 -41.11 -7.48
CA ALA A 22 29.29 -41.11 -6.60
C ALA A 22 29.57 -39.66 -6.15
N GLN A 23 29.73 -39.46 -4.84
CA GLN A 23 29.97 -38.14 -4.23
C GLN A 23 31.47 -37.88 -4.10
N ILE A 24 31.90 -36.61 -4.11
CA ILE A 24 33.31 -36.30 -3.83
C ILE A 24 33.58 -36.53 -2.35
N THR A 25 34.53 -37.42 -2.04
CA THR A 25 35.14 -37.51 -0.72
C THR A 25 36.37 -36.62 -0.71
N LEU A 26 36.36 -35.57 0.11
CA LEU A 26 37.48 -34.63 0.20
C LEU A 26 38.71 -35.34 0.80
N GLY A 27 39.87 -35.17 0.16
CA GLY A 27 41.15 -35.70 0.63
C GLY A 27 41.76 -34.85 1.75
N THR A 28 43.06 -35.07 2.03
CA THR A 28 43.85 -34.30 3.01
C THR A 28 44.76 -33.26 2.34
N SER A 29 44.57 -32.98 1.05
CA SER A 29 45.40 -32.07 0.24
C SER A 29 45.07 -30.59 0.43
N GLY A 30 44.05 -30.23 1.22
CA GLY A 30 43.55 -28.86 1.35
C GLY A 30 42.89 -28.30 0.09
N SER A 31 42.77 -29.09 -0.98
CA SER A 31 42.13 -28.70 -2.24
C SER A 31 41.59 -29.88 -3.05
N TYR A 32 40.60 -29.59 -3.88
CA TYR A 32 40.05 -30.44 -4.92
C TYR A 32 40.04 -29.65 -6.23
N ILE A 33 40.71 -30.18 -7.26
CA ILE A 33 40.86 -29.54 -8.57
C ILE A 33 40.22 -30.41 -9.64
N GLN A 34 39.48 -29.78 -10.55
CA GLN A 34 38.91 -30.40 -11.74
C GLN A 34 39.00 -29.45 -12.93
N ASN A 35 39.77 -29.84 -13.94
CA ASN A 35 40.05 -29.09 -15.17
C ASN A 35 39.28 -29.59 -16.41
N PHE A 36 38.34 -30.52 -16.22
CA PHE A 36 37.53 -31.15 -17.27
C PHE A 36 38.21 -31.67 -18.57
N ASP A 37 39.54 -31.75 -18.67
CA ASP A 37 40.24 -32.17 -19.90
C ASP A 37 39.83 -33.54 -20.45
N ASP A 38 39.44 -34.48 -19.57
CA ASP A 38 39.16 -35.87 -19.92
C ASP A 38 37.67 -36.21 -20.09
N LEU A 39 36.82 -35.20 -20.33
CA LEU A 39 35.38 -35.39 -20.57
C LEU A 39 35.07 -36.38 -21.72
N THR A 40 35.98 -36.54 -22.67
CA THR A 40 35.80 -37.42 -23.84
C THR A 40 35.80 -38.89 -23.43
N ASN A 41 36.74 -39.30 -22.58
CA ASN A 41 36.95 -40.71 -22.24
C ASN A 41 36.18 -41.11 -20.97
N ASN A 42 36.11 -40.20 -20.00
CA ASN A 42 35.57 -40.50 -18.66
C ASN A 42 34.24 -39.83 -18.36
N GLY A 43 33.72 -38.98 -19.26
CA GLY A 43 32.47 -38.27 -19.05
C GLY A 43 32.56 -37.30 -17.87
N LEU A 44 31.47 -37.16 -17.11
CA LEU A 44 31.46 -36.27 -15.95
C LEU A 44 32.31 -36.85 -14.80
N PRO A 45 33.17 -36.02 -14.17
CA PRO A 45 33.90 -36.44 -12.97
C PRO A 45 32.98 -36.85 -11.83
N ALA A 46 33.48 -37.68 -10.91
CA ALA A 46 32.72 -38.11 -9.73
C ALA A 46 32.21 -36.90 -8.94
N GLY A 47 30.93 -36.94 -8.55
CA GLY A 47 30.23 -35.88 -7.84
C GLY A 47 29.73 -34.72 -8.70
N PHE A 48 30.12 -34.64 -9.98
CA PHE A 48 29.57 -33.65 -10.90
C PHE A 48 28.31 -34.17 -11.61
N THR A 49 27.30 -33.32 -11.68
CA THR A 49 26.10 -33.53 -12.49
C THR A 49 25.76 -32.25 -13.24
N VAL A 50 25.13 -32.41 -14.40
CA VAL A 50 24.57 -31.31 -15.17
C VAL A 50 23.05 -31.39 -15.11
N ARG A 51 22.38 -30.25 -14.95
CA ARG A 51 20.94 -30.21 -14.65
C ARG A 51 20.19 -29.12 -15.39
N THR A 52 18.90 -29.37 -15.62
CA THR A 52 17.94 -28.39 -16.14
C THR A 52 16.77 -28.21 -15.17
N GLY A 53 16.06 -27.09 -15.27
CA GLY A 53 14.91 -26.79 -14.40
C GLY A 53 15.28 -26.55 -12.93
N ALA A 54 16.53 -26.15 -12.64
CA ALA A 54 16.91 -25.71 -11.30
C ALA A 54 16.17 -24.40 -10.93
N THR A 55 15.71 -24.30 -9.69
CA THR A 55 15.05 -23.10 -9.14
C THR A 55 15.72 -22.69 -7.82
N ALA A 56 15.29 -21.59 -7.20
CA ALA A 56 15.78 -21.19 -5.87
C ALA A 56 15.64 -22.30 -4.79
N VAL A 57 14.68 -23.22 -4.96
CA VAL A 57 14.38 -24.28 -3.99
C VAL A 57 14.58 -25.70 -4.52
N ALA A 58 14.85 -25.88 -5.81
CA ALA A 58 15.03 -27.19 -6.43
C ALA A 58 16.40 -27.33 -7.10
N THR A 59 17.07 -28.46 -6.91
CA THR A 59 18.38 -28.77 -7.53
C THR A 59 18.27 -28.95 -9.05
N GLY A 60 17.07 -29.16 -9.60
CA GLY A 60 16.83 -29.45 -11.01
C GLY A 60 16.96 -30.93 -11.36
N THR A 61 16.60 -31.26 -12.59
CA THR A 61 16.60 -32.63 -13.15
C THR A 61 17.94 -32.92 -13.80
N THR A 62 18.56 -34.05 -13.42
CA THR A 62 19.81 -34.51 -14.04
C THR A 62 19.63 -34.78 -15.53
N THR A 63 20.59 -34.34 -16.32
CA THR A 63 20.67 -34.63 -17.76
C THR A 63 22.04 -35.21 -18.11
N THR A 64 22.19 -35.67 -19.35
CA THR A 64 23.39 -36.34 -19.84
C THR A 64 24.35 -35.34 -20.49
N LEU A 65 25.64 -35.50 -20.23
CA LEU A 65 26.70 -34.81 -20.95
C LEU A 65 26.92 -35.46 -22.33
N ILE A 66 26.97 -34.65 -23.38
CA ILE A 66 27.50 -35.05 -24.68
C ILE A 66 29.03 -34.99 -24.62
N THR A 67 29.67 -36.15 -24.54
CA THR A 67 31.14 -36.28 -24.38
C THR A 67 31.92 -36.03 -25.67
N ALA A 68 31.24 -36.10 -26.82
CA ALA A 68 31.85 -35.76 -28.11
C ALA A 68 32.27 -34.28 -28.14
N LYS A 69 33.50 -34.03 -28.59
CA LYS A 69 34.05 -32.67 -28.77
C LYS A 69 33.11 -31.86 -29.67
N THR A 70 32.68 -30.70 -29.18
CA THR A 70 31.72 -29.84 -29.87
C THR A 70 32.32 -28.45 -30.12
N ALA A 71 32.07 -27.88 -31.31
CA ALA A 71 32.43 -26.50 -31.63
C ALA A 71 31.56 -25.48 -30.87
N TRP A 72 32.13 -24.34 -30.48
CA TRP A 72 31.50 -23.32 -29.64
C TRP A 72 30.20 -22.74 -30.21
N ASN A 73 30.11 -22.61 -31.53
CA ASN A 73 28.96 -22.06 -32.25
C ASN A 73 27.87 -23.13 -32.57
N ASN A 74 27.98 -24.34 -32.02
CA ASN A 74 26.99 -25.38 -32.24
C ASN A 74 25.63 -24.97 -31.65
N ASN A 75 24.58 -24.95 -32.49
CA ASN A 75 23.27 -24.43 -32.12
C ASN A 75 22.35 -25.44 -31.42
N ALA A 76 22.70 -26.72 -31.36
CA ALA A 76 21.86 -27.71 -30.71
C ALA A 76 21.97 -27.60 -29.18
N GLY A 77 20.85 -27.51 -28.47
CA GLY A 77 20.83 -27.41 -27.01
C GLY A 77 21.42 -28.64 -26.33
N GLY A 78 22.09 -28.43 -25.19
CA GLY A 78 22.60 -29.53 -24.36
C GLY A 78 23.87 -29.17 -23.60
N PHE A 79 24.22 -30.04 -22.65
CA PHE A 79 25.51 -29.99 -21.97
C PHE A 79 26.56 -30.74 -22.80
N LYS A 80 27.71 -30.12 -23.05
CA LYS A 80 28.67 -30.60 -24.04
C LYS A 80 30.12 -30.37 -23.61
N ASN A 81 30.98 -31.16 -24.21
CA ASN A 81 32.42 -31.05 -24.14
C ASN A 81 32.94 -30.00 -25.14
N PHE A 82 33.25 -28.79 -24.68
CA PHE A 82 33.80 -27.70 -25.50
C PHE A 82 35.31 -27.55 -25.33
N ALA A 83 35.97 -26.90 -26.28
CA ALA A 83 37.36 -26.50 -26.07
C ALA A 83 37.41 -25.40 -25.01
N SER A 84 38.39 -25.43 -24.12
CA SER A 84 38.59 -24.35 -23.16
C SER A 84 39.01 -23.05 -23.85
N ALA A 85 38.65 -21.93 -23.24
CA ALA A 85 39.06 -20.58 -23.63
C ALA A 85 40.36 -20.11 -22.93
N ASP A 86 41.09 -20.99 -22.23
CA ASP A 86 42.35 -20.61 -21.56
C ASP A 86 43.46 -20.25 -22.54
N VAL A 87 43.53 -20.95 -23.68
CA VAL A 87 44.59 -20.74 -24.69
C VAL A 87 44.02 -20.29 -26.04
N LEU A 88 42.79 -20.70 -26.39
CA LEU A 88 42.19 -20.41 -27.69
C LEU A 88 41.50 -19.04 -27.72
N ALA A 89 41.76 -18.29 -28.80
CA ALA A 89 41.07 -17.02 -29.07
C ALA A 89 39.67 -17.25 -29.65
N GLY A 90 38.75 -16.30 -29.44
CA GLY A 90 37.34 -16.40 -29.83
C GLY A 90 37.06 -16.56 -31.34
N ASN A 91 38.04 -16.34 -32.20
CA ASN A 91 37.97 -16.56 -33.65
C ASN A 91 38.60 -17.90 -34.10
N SER A 92 38.95 -18.79 -33.17
CA SER A 92 39.56 -20.10 -33.48
C SER A 92 38.64 -20.97 -34.33
N SER A 93 39.23 -21.65 -35.32
CA SER A 93 38.48 -22.54 -36.23
C SER A 93 37.90 -23.76 -35.48
N ALA A 94 36.86 -24.37 -36.05
CA ALA A 94 36.29 -25.61 -35.50
C ALA A 94 37.32 -26.77 -35.45
N ALA A 95 38.29 -26.78 -36.37
CA ALA A 95 39.40 -27.74 -36.34
C ALA A 95 40.30 -27.52 -35.11
N ASN A 96 40.72 -26.28 -34.85
CA ASN A 96 41.53 -25.95 -33.67
C ASN A 96 40.79 -26.28 -32.36
N GLN A 97 39.48 -26.01 -32.31
CA GLN A 97 38.64 -26.37 -31.17
C GLN A 97 38.49 -27.89 -31.00
N SER A 98 38.50 -28.65 -32.09
CA SER A 98 38.49 -30.12 -32.05
C SER A 98 39.83 -30.70 -31.57
N ASP A 99 40.93 -30.09 -31.97
CA ASP A 99 42.29 -30.54 -31.63
C ASP A 99 42.70 -30.16 -30.20
N ALA A 100 42.05 -29.15 -29.61
CA ALA A 100 42.30 -28.74 -28.23
C ALA A 100 42.15 -29.90 -27.25
N THR A 101 43.23 -30.13 -26.49
CA THR A 101 43.29 -31.09 -25.38
C THR A 101 42.69 -30.52 -24.10
N ASP A 102 42.75 -29.20 -23.94
CA ASP A 102 42.18 -28.45 -22.83
C ASP A 102 40.67 -28.28 -23.05
N ARG A 103 39.84 -28.83 -22.14
CA ARG A 103 38.39 -28.98 -22.34
C ARG A 103 37.59 -28.38 -21.20
N SER A 104 36.49 -27.72 -21.54
CA SER A 104 35.55 -27.16 -20.58
C SER A 104 34.18 -27.84 -20.61
N LEU A 105 33.55 -27.94 -19.44
CA LEU A 105 32.20 -28.47 -19.28
C LEU A 105 31.19 -27.36 -19.55
N GLY A 106 30.48 -27.41 -20.67
CA GLY A 106 29.59 -26.32 -21.06
C GLY A 106 28.15 -26.69 -21.35
N LEU A 107 27.36 -25.65 -21.56
CA LEU A 107 25.92 -25.65 -21.83
C LEU A 107 25.64 -24.74 -23.02
N ARG A 108 25.07 -25.33 -24.08
CA ARG A 108 24.34 -24.57 -25.11
C ARG A 108 22.89 -24.41 -24.66
N GLN A 109 22.52 -23.21 -24.23
CA GLN A 109 21.15 -22.91 -23.83
C GLN A 109 20.22 -22.81 -25.05
N THR A 110 18.96 -23.20 -24.89
CA THR A 110 17.87 -23.00 -25.88
C THR A 110 16.58 -22.62 -25.15
N GLY A 111 15.51 -22.26 -25.87
CA GLY A 111 14.25 -21.88 -25.24
C GLY A 111 13.54 -23.00 -24.48
N THR A 112 14.00 -24.24 -24.67
CA THR A 112 13.47 -25.42 -23.98
C THR A 112 14.51 -26.09 -23.09
N LEU A 113 15.75 -25.60 -23.06
CA LEU A 113 16.85 -26.25 -22.34
C LEU A 113 17.76 -25.23 -21.68
N GLY A 114 17.77 -25.24 -20.34
CA GLY A 114 18.74 -24.52 -19.52
C GLY A 114 18.56 -23.00 -19.47
N ASP A 115 17.47 -22.47 -20.03
CA ASP A 115 17.13 -21.04 -20.00
C ASP A 115 15.66 -20.80 -19.62
N PRO A 116 15.35 -20.53 -18.34
CA PRO A 116 16.24 -20.58 -17.18
C PRO A 116 16.49 -22.01 -16.67
N GLY A 117 17.33 -22.13 -15.65
CA GLY A 117 17.47 -23.32 -14.81
C GLY A 117 18.56 -24.30 -15.24
N GLY A 118 19.47 -23.89 -16.14
CA GLY A 118 20.69 -24.65 -16.41
C GLY A 118 21.65 -24.59 -15.22
N ALA A 119 22.20 -25.73 -14.80
CA ALA A 119 23.11 -25.79 -13.66
C ALA A 119 24.23 -26.82 -13.85
N PHE A 120 25.43 -26.45 -13.42
CA PHE A 120 26.54 -27.37 -13.12
C PHE A 120 26.56 -27.58 -11.61
N VAL A 121 26.46 -28.83 -11.17
CA VAL A 121 26.24 -29.15 -9.76
C VAL A 121 27.29 -30.13 -9.29
N VAL A 122 27.96 -29.80 -8.19
CA VAL A 122 28.90 -30.69 -7.50
C VAL A 122 28.31 -31.11 -6.15
N GLN A 123 28.43 -32.40 -5.83
CA GLN A 123 28.02 -32.99 -4.56
C GLN A 123 29.23 -33.53 -3.80
N LEU A 124 29.45 -32.98 -2.61
CA LEU A 124 30.42 -33.47 -1.63
C LEU A 124 29.73 -34.43 -0.67
N LEU A 125 30.46 -35.44 -0.21
CA LEU A 125 29.99 -36.37 0.80
C LEU A 125 29.69 -35.63 2.11
N ASN A 126 30.65 -34.84 2.58
CA ASN A 126 30.57 -33.96 3.75
C ASN A 126 31.78 -33.02 3.75
N THR A 127 31.80 -32.06 4.67
CA THR A 127 32.93 -31.15 4.91
C THR A 127 33.42 -31.24 6.36
N SER A 128 33.22 -32.40 6.99
CA SER A 128 33.60 -32.63 8.38
C SER A 128 35.10 -32.43 8.57
N ALA A 129 35.44 -31.81 9.71
CA ALA A 129 36.81 -31.43 10.08
C ALA A 129 37.51 -30.51 9.05
N ARG A 130 36.76 -29.71 8.30
CA ARG A 130 37.29 -28.75 7.32
C ARG A 130 36.57 -27.42 7.46
N THR A 131 37.33 -26.34 7.30
CA THR A 131 36.84 -24.96 7.41
C THR A 131 37.40 -24.07 6.32
N GLY A 132 36.82 -22.88 6.15
CA GLY A 132 37.37 -21.83 5.31
C GLY A 132 37.28 -22.13 3.81
N PHE A 133 36.19 -22.78 3.38
CA PHE A 133 36.01 -23.18 1.99
C PHE A 133 36.04 -21.98 1.03
N ARG A 134 36.84 -22.10 -0.04
CA ARG A 134 36.91 -21.12 -1.16
C ARG A 134 36.82 -21.87 -2.48
N LEU A 135 36.05 -21.34 -3.42
CA LEU A 135 35.98 -21.88 -4.77
C LEU A 135 36.53 -20.85 -5.76
N SER A 136 37.39 -21.28 -6.68
CA SER A 136 37.77 -20.55 -7.87
C SER A 136 37.47 -21.40 -9.10
N PHE A 137 36.94 -20.80 -10.17
CA PHE A 137 36.71 -21.49 -11.45
C PHE A 137 36.67 -20.48 -12.59
N LYS A 138 36.81 -20.94 -13.84
CA LYS A 138 36.57 -20.16 -15.05
C LYS A 138 35.11 -20.22 -15.46
N LEU A 139 34.48 -19.08 -15.67
CA LEU A 139 33.19 -18.96 -16.36
C LEU A 139 33.43 -18.39 -17.76
N GLN A 140 33.26 -19.25 -18.76
CA GLN A 140 33.61 -18.97 -20.15
C GLN A 140 32.36 -18.64 -20.99
N SER A 141 32.47 -17.58 -21.80
CA SER A 141 31.52 -17.22 -22.86
C SER A 141 32.13 -17.61 -24.19
N LEU A 142 31.68 -18.73 -24.77
CA LEU A 142 32.38 -19.38 -25.87
C LEU A 142 31.82 -19.02 -27.26
N ASP A 143 30.53 -18.70 -27.35
CA ASP A 143 29.91 -18.26 -28.62
C ASP A 143 29.93 -16.73 -28.73
N ALA A 144 30.98 -16.20 -29.35
CA ALA A 144 31.15 -14.76 -29.59
C ALA A 144 30.04 -14.15 -30.47
N ALA A 145 29.26 -14.97 -31.18
CA ALA A 145 28.18 -14.51 -32.04
C ALA A 145 26.81 -14.47 -31.32
N SER A 146 26.73 -14.85 -30.05
CA SER A 146 25.48 -14.87 -29.28
C SER A 146 25.16 -13.50 -28.66
N PRO A 147 24.17 -12.74 -29.16
CA PRO A 147 23.82 -11.42 -28.64
C PRO A 147 23.01 -11.48 -27.34
N ARG A 148 22.41 -12.64 -27.02
CA ARG A 148 21.78 -12.85 -25.72
C ARG A 148 22.81 -12.90 -24.61
N SER A 149 22.42 -12.44 -23.43
CA SER A 149 23.23 -12.57 -22.21
C SER A 149 22.51 -13.36 -21.13
N THR A 150 23.30 -14.10 -20.35
CA THR A 150 22.82 -14.92 -19.23
C THR A 150 23.68 -14.61 -18.01
N THR A 151 23.06 -14.34 -16.88
CA THR A 151 23.76 -14.17 -15.59
C THR A 151 23.70 -15.46 -14.80
N TRP A 152 24.86 -15.94 -14.38
CA TRP A 152 25.02 -17.11 -13.52
C TRP A 152 25.16 -16.69 -12.06
N ALA A 153 24.84 -17.60 -11.14
CA ALA A 153 25.03 -17.46 -9.71
C ALA A 153 25.70 -18.71 -9.15
N VAL A 154 26.27 -18.60 -7.95
CA VAL A 154 26.77 -19.75 -7.20
C VAL A 154 25.94 -19.89 -5.93
N ASP A 155 25.29 -21.04 -5.76
CA ASP A 155 24.53 -21.35 -4.55
C ASP A 155 25.05 -22.64 -3.90
N TYR A 156 24.69 -22.84 -2.63
CA TYR A 156 24.95 -24.07 -1.90
C TYR A 156 23.70 -24.58 -1.17
N GLY A 157 23.66 -25.88 -0.89
CA GLY A 157 22.57 -26.54 -0.18
C GLY A 157 23.06 -27.79 0.57
N PHE A 158 22.22 -28.32 1.46
CA PHE A 158 22.61 -29.40 2.38
C PHE A 158 21.64 -30.59 2.36
N GLY A 159 22.13 -31.74 2.79
CA GLY A 159 21.37 -32.97 2.95
C GLY A 159 21.33 -33.84 1.70
N ALA A 160 20.71 -35.03 1.81
CA ALA A 160 20.67 -36.00 0.71
C ALA A 160 19.91 -35.51 -0.52
N ALA A 161 18.93 -34.62 -0.32
CA ALA A 161 18.15 -33.95 -1.37
C ALA A 161 17.77 -32.54 -0.90
N PRO A 162 18.57 -31.50 -1.20
CA PRO A 162 18.31 -30.14 -0.75
C PRO A 162 16.98 -29.61 -1.28
N THR A 163 16.16 -29.05 -0.40
CA THR A 163 14.88 -28.37 -0.73
C THR A 163 14.99 -26.85 -0.65
N ALA A 164 16.18 -26.34 -0.35
CA ALA A 164 16.50 -24.93 -0.30
C ALA A 164 17.98 -24.74 -0.66
N PHE A 165 18.28 -23.63 -1.34
CA PHE A 165 19.64 -23.22 -1.66
C PHE A 165 19.88 -21.80 -1.15
N THR A 166 21.09 -21.55 -0.66
CA THR A 166 21.55 -20.24 -0.22
C THR A 166 22.57 -19.72 -1.21
N SER A 167 22.42 -18.47 -1.64
CA SER A 167 23.38 -17.85 -2.56
C SER A 167 24.71 -17.56 -1.86
N ALA A 168 25.81 -17.85 -2.54
CA ALA A 168 27.16 -17.56 -2.06
C ALA A 168 27.67 -16.25 -2.64
N THR A 169 28.56 -15.58 -1.90
CA THR A 169 29.19 -14.34 -2.37
C THR A 169 30.26 -14.69 -3.41
N ALA A 170 29.97 -14.43 -4.68
CA ALA A 170 30.88 -14.61 -5.80
C ALA A 170 31.38 -13.25 -6.34
N THR A 171 32.67 -13.19 -6.69
CA THR A 171 33.33 -12.04 -7.32
C THR A 171 33.88 -12.42 -8.69
N GLY A 172 33.85 -11.46 -9.62
CA GLY A 172 34.16 -11.68 -11.05
C GLY A 172 32.93 -11.43 -11.95
N THR A 173 33.11 -11.58 -13.27
CA THR A 173 32.05 -11.35 -14.25
C THR A 173 31.18 -12.58 -14.41
N LEU A 174 30.01 -12.59 -13.77
CA LEU A 174 29.04 -13.70 -13.80
C LEU A 174 28.09 -13.69 -15.01
N THR A 175 28.16 -12.67 -15.85
CA THR A 175 27.33 -12.53 -17.04
C THR A 175 28.13 -12.93 -18.28
N ILE A 176 27.59 -13.84 -19.07
CA ILE A 176 28.16 -14.34 -20.32
C ILE A 176 27.25 -13.99 -21.50
N GLY A 177 27.75 -14.12 -22.73
CA GLY A 177 27.04 -13.77 -23.97
C GLY A 177 27.28 -12.32 -24.40
N ALA A 178 26.23 -11.62 -24.85
CA ALA A 178 26.30 -10.24 -25.36
C ALA A 178 27.36 -10.03 -26.45
N SER A 179 27.44 -10.97 -27.39
CA SER A 179 28.41 -11.01 -28.49
C SER A 179 29.87 -10.89 -28.04
N THR A 180 30.17 -11.42 -26.85
CA THR A 180 31.49 -11.30 -26.23
C THR A 180 32.06 -12.68 -25.94
N PHE A 181 33.25 -12.94 -26.48
CA PHE A 181 34.08 -14.07 -26.05
C PHE A 181 34.83 -13.70 -24.77
N SER A 182 34.73 -14.50 -23.71
CA SER A 182 35.42 -14.21 -22.46
C SER A 182 35.75 -15.46 -21.66
N ASN A 183 36.76 -15.35 -20.82
CA ASN A 183 37.22 -16.41 -19.91
C ASN A 183 37.43 -15.80 -18.51
N ASN A 184 36.36 -15.74 -17.72
CA ASN A 184 36.33 -14.96 -16.49
C ASN A 184 36.70 -15.84 -15.30
N THR A 185 37.67 -15.44 -14.48
CA THR A 185 37.91 -16.08 -13.19
C THR A 185 36.86 -15.63 -12.19
N ILE A 186 36.13 -16.59 -11.62
CA ILE A 186 35.14 -16.37 -10.57
C ILE A 186 35.69 -16.91 -9.26
N ASN A 187 35.67 -16.08 -8.21
CA ASN A 187 36.05 -16.50 -6.86
C ASN A 187 34.84 -16.44 -5.95
N VAL A 188 34.65 -17.47 -5.12
CA VAL A 188 33.50 -17.61 -4.24
C VAL A 188 33.97 -17.78 -2.80
N ASN A 189 33.38 -16.97 -1.92
CA ASN A 189 33.59 -17.05 -0.49
C ASN A 189 32.31 -17.59 0.18
N PHE A 190 32.42 -18.79 0.76
CA PHE A 190 31.32 -19.41 1.50
C PHE A 190 31.27 -19.00 2.99
N ASN A 191 32.15 -18.09 3.41
CA ASN A 191 32.42 -17.76 4.81
C ASN A 191 32.65 -19.05 5.61
N SER A 192 31.86 -19.28 6.67
CA SER A 192 31.85 -20.52 7.45
C SER A 192 30.66 -21.44 7.11
N ALA A 193 29.90 -21.13 6.06
CA ALA A 193 28.64 -21.85 5.80
C ALA A 193 28.85 -23.33 5.44
N LEU A 194 29.96 -23.64 4.76
CA LEU A 194 30.30 -25.02 4.42
C LEU A 194 31.20 -25.68 5.48
N ASP A 195 31.50 -25.00 6.58
CA ASP A 195 32.45 -25.51 7.56
C ASP A 195 31.85 -26.66 8.36
N ASN A 196 32.62 -27.73 8.53
CA ASN A 196 32.33 -28.87 9.40
C ASN A 196 30.91 -29.47 9.26
N GLN A 197 30.42 -29.60 8.02
CA GLN A 197 29.11 -30.21 7.79
C GLN A 197 29.25 -31.72 7.79
N SER A 198 28.40 -32.42 8.54
CA SER A 198 28.35 -33.90 8.60
C SER A 198 27.44 -34.53 7.54
N GLN A 199 26.65 -33.69 6.87
CA GLN A 199 25.72 -34.06 5.81
C GLN A 199 26.31 -33.74 4.43
N ASN A 200 25.66 -34.25 3.39
CA ASN A 200 25.97 -33.88 2.01
C ASN A 200 25.93 -32.37 1.81
N VAL A 201 26.94 -31.86 1.10
CA VAL A 201 27.04 -30.47 0.68
C VAL A 201 26.92 -30.41 -0.84
N TRP A 202 26.07 -29.53 -1.32
CA TRP A 202 25.85 -29.29 -2.73
C TRP A 202 26.31 -27.89 -3.07
N ILE A 203 27.10 -27.73 -4.12
CA ILE A 203 27.44 -26.42 -4.70
C ILE A 203 26.95 -26.44 -6.15
N ARG A 204 26.26 -25.38 -6.57
CA ARG A 204 25.77 -25.25 -7.96
C ARG A 204 26.17 -23.92 -8.56
N ILE A 205 26.64 -23.96 -9.80
CA ILE A 205 26.79 -22.80 -10.68
C ILE A 205 25.56 -22.81 -11.57
N VAL A 206 24.64 -21.86 -11.40
CA VAL A 206 23.26 -21.92 -11.91
C VAL A 206 22.79 -20.64 -12.58
N ALA A 207 22.05 -20.75 -13.68
CA ALA A 207 21.34 -19.65 -14.33
C ALA A 207 19.86 -19.64 -13.88
N LEU A 208 19.53 -18.91 -12.82
CA LEU A 208 18.16 -18.90 -12.24
C LEU A 208 17.17 -18.04 -13.03
N ASN A 209 17.66 -17.07 -13.79
CA ASN A 209 16.85 -16.14 -14.59
C ASN A 209 16.96 -16.44 -16.08
N ALA A 210 15.92 -16.08 -16.83
CA ALA A 210 15.94 -16.21 -18.27
C ALA A 210 16.98 -15.26 -18.89
N SER A 211 17.63 -15.71 -19.97
CA SER A 211 18.56 -14.92 -20.77
C SER A 211 17.82 -13.75 -21.43
N VAL A 212 18.50 -12.61 -21.49
CA VAL A 212 17.95 -11.34 -21.98
C VAL A 212 18.49 -11.02 -23.37
N ASN A 213 17.89 -10.01 -24.02
CA ASN A 213 18.09 -9.61 -25.43
C ASN A 213 17.49 -10.60 -26.46
N PRO A 214 17.24 -10.19 -27.70
CA PRO A 214 16.84 -11.10 -28.78
C PRO A 214 18.05 -11.82 -29.39
N GLY A 215 17.81 -12.91 -30.13
CA GLY A 215 18.83 -13.67 -30.87
C GLY A 215 19.13 -15.06 -30.30
N ASN A 216 20.22 -15.68 -30.76
CA ASN A 216 20.66 -16.97 -30.23
C ASN A 216 21.18 -16.83 -28.79
N ARG A 217 21.04 -17.92 -28.04
CA ARG A 217 21.46 -18.04 -26.65
C ARG A 217 22.94 -18.42 -26.56
N PRO A 218 23.60 -18.06 -25.46
CA PRO A 218 25.03 -18.24 -25.35
C PRO A 218 25.43 -19.69 -25.09
N THR A 219 26.67 -20.00 -25.46
CA THR A 219 27.39 -21.19 -24.99
C THR A 219 28.20 -20.79 -23.76
N SER A 220 27.75 -21.22 -22.57
CA SER A 220 28.48 -21.02 -21.31
C SER A 220 29.32 -22.26 -21.00
N ALA A 221 30.50 -22.12 -20.42
CA ALA A 221 31.21 -23.27 -19.86
C ALA A 221 31.89 -22.95 -18.54
N ILE A 222 32.13 -24.00 -17.75
CA ILE A 222 32.96 -23.94 -16.55
C ILE A 222 34.27 -24.69 -16.79
N ASP A 223 35.34 -24.15 -16.24
CA ASP A 223 36.66 -24.79 -16.26
C ASP A 223 37.47 -24.50 -15.00
N ASP A 224 38.61 -25.17 -14.80
CA ASP A 224 39.54 -24.99 -13.69
C ASP A 224 38.86 -24.90 -12.31
N PHE A 225 37.91 -25.81 -12.04
CA PHE A 225 37.21 -25.84 -10.77
C PHE A 225 38.19 -26.19 -9.65
N ASN A 226 38.46 -25.25 -8.75
CA ASN A 226 39.37 -25.41 -7.63
C ASN A 226 38.67 -25.03 -6.32
N LEU A 227 38.31 -26.05 -5.54
CA LEU A 227 37.75 -25.90 -4.21
C LEU A 227 38.85 -26.13 -3.17
N THR A 228 39.16 -25.11 -2.36
CA THR A 228 40.17 -25.18 -1.29
C THR A 228 39.52 -25.09 0.09
N TRP A 229 40.20 -25.65 1.10
CA TRP A 229 39.81 -25.61 2.49
C TRP A 229 41.03 -25.71 3.41
N THR A 230 40.83 -25.44 4.69
CA THR A 230 41.80 -25.74 5.75
C THR A 230 41.26 -26.89 6.60
N ASP A 231 42.05 -27.94 6.78
CA ASP A 231 41.70 -29.02 7.70
C ASP A 231 41.75 -28.46 9.14
N THR A 232 40.67 -28.67 9.91
CA THR A 232 40.68 -28.31 11.34
C THR A 232 41.50 -29.33 12.11
N PRO A 233 42.43 -28.91 12.99
CA PRO A 233 43.14 -29.83 13.86
C PRO A 233 42.19 -30.75 14.62
N ALA A 234 42.52 -32.03 14.72
CA ALA A 234 41.76 -32.94 15.56
C ALA A 234 41.73 -32.41 17.00
N GLY A 235 40.53 -32.37 17.61
CA GLY A 235 40.33 -31.84 18.96
C GLY A 235 40.01 -30.35 19.05
N THR A 236 39.78 -29.63 17.94
CA THR A 236 39.31 -28.24 18.01
C THR A 236 37.94 -28.14 18.74
N PRO A 237 37.81 -27.26 19.75
CA PRO A 237 36.53 -26.98 20.40
C PRO A 237 35.48 -26.48 19.41
N THR A 238 34.27 -27.02 19.45
CA THR A 238 33.16 -26.59 18.59
C THR A 238 31.86 -26.50 19.37
N LEU A 239 31.05 -25.50 19.02
CA LEU A 239 29.66 -25.37 19.42
C LEU A 239 28.77 -25.55 18.19
N ASN A 240 27.61 -26.16 18.37
CA ASN A 240 26.62 -26.33 17.32
C ASN A 240 25.23 -25.98 17.86
N ILE A 241 24.45 -25.25 17.05
CA ILE A 241 23.14 -24.71 17.42
C ILE A 241 22.08 -25.10 16.38
N THR A 242 20.87 -25.46 16.82
CA THR A 242 19.75 -25.75 15.90
C THR A 242 18.40 -25.50 16.59
N PRO A 243 17.47 -24.69 16.01
CA PRO A 243 17.63 -23.87 14.80
C PRO A 243 18.51 -22.62 15.04
N THR A 244 18.91 -21.94 13.97
CA THR A 244 19.73 -20.71 14.01
C THR A 244 18.90 -19.41 14.07
N ALA A 245 17.57 -19.51 14.10
CA ALA A 245 16.66 -18.38 14.21
C ALA A 245 15.42 -18.75 15.03
N LEU A 246 14.96 -17.82 15.89
CA LEU A 246 13.72 -17.93 16.64
C LEU A 246 12.83 -16.70 16.39
N ARG A 247 11.54 -16.93 16.18
CA ARG A 247 10.53 -15.89 15.95
C ARG A 247 9.46 -15.97 17.02
N PHE A 248 9.14 -14.85 17.65
CA PHE A 248 8.10 -14.72 18.66
C PHE A 248 6.84 -14.10 18.04
N SER A 249 5.68 -14.56 18.50
CA SER A 249 4.39 -13.90 18.22
C SER A 249 4.34 -12.51 18.87
N ALA A 250 3.34 -11.71 18.49
CA ALA A 250 3.11 -10.41 19.11
C ALA A 250 2.93 -10.56 20.63
N GLN A 251 3.60 -9.69 21.40
CA GLN A 251 3.63 -9.74 22.85
C GLN A 251 3.19 -8.41 23.44
N ASN A 252 2.35 -8.44 24.47
CA ASN A 252 2.00 -7.22 25.19
C ASN A 252 3.22 -6.68 25.94
N ILE A 253 3.42 -5.36 25.93
CA ILE A 253 4.45 -4.72 26.76
C ILE A 253 4.29 -5.13 28.24
N ASN A 254 5.41 -5.22 28.95
CA ASN A 254 5.48 -5.59 30.37
C ASN A 254 4.96 -6.99 30.71
N THR A 255 4.84 -7.87 29.70
CA THR A 255 4.50 -9.28 29.89
C THR A 255 5.58 -10.19 29.30
N SER A 256 5.54 -11.48 29.65
CA SER A 256 6.49 -12.48 29.15
C SER A 256 5.86 -13.35 28.07
N SER A 257 6.59 -13.61 26.99
CA SER A 257 6.16 -14.58 25.98
C SER A 257 6.16 -16.02 26.49
N ALA A 258 5.45 -16.89 25.76
CA ALA A 258 5.72 -18.32 25.79
C ALA A 258 7.19 -18.57 25.38
N PRO A 259 7.85 -19.59 25.96
CA PRO A 259 9.24 -19.89 25.63
C PRO A 259 9.38 -20.46 24.22
N GLN A 260 10.36 -19.97 23.48
CA GLN A 260 10.91 -20.62 22.29
C GLN A 260 12.17 -21.39 22.66
N THR A 261 12.60 -22.35 21.83
CA THR A 261 13.76 -23.19 22.16
C THR A 261 14.70 -23.42 21.00
N TYR A 262 15.99 -23.54 21.30
CA TYR A 262 16.98 -24.14 20.40
C TYR A 262 17.85 -25.16 21.14
N VAL A 263 18.49 -26.04 20.39
CA VAL A 263 19.42 -27.06 20.90
C VAL A 263 20.84 -26.53 20.80
N LEU A 264 21.60 -26.64 21.88
CA LEU A 264 23.02 -26.35 21.96
C LEU A 264 23.80 -27.64 22.29
N THR A 265 24.84 -27.92 21.52
CA THR A 265 25.77 -29.05 21.72
C THR A 265 27.20 -28.55 21.61
N GLY A 266 28.13 -29.20 22.32
CA GLY A 266 29.55 -28.90 22.25
C GLY A 266 30.39 -30.16 22.02
N SER A 267 31.54 -30.01 21.37
CA SER A 267 32.54 -31.06 21.23
C SER A 267 33.93 -30.51 21.47
N ASN A 268 34.80 -31.31 22.12
CA ASN A 268 36.17 -30.95 22.50
C ASN A 268 36.30 -29.63 23.28
N LEU A 269 35.27 -29.22 24.00
CA LEU A 269 35.28 -27.97 24.75
C LEU A 269 36.28 -28.05 25.91
N THR A 270 37.17 -27.07 26.00
CA THR A 270 38.19 -26.96 27.05
C THR A 270 37.76 -26.02 28.20
N GLY A 271 36.63 -25.34 28.05
CA GLY A 271 36.08 -24.41 29.03
C GLY A 271 34.56 -24.28 28.93
N ASN A 272 34.00 -23.46 29.81
CA ASN A 272 32.56 -23.19 29.82
C ASN A 272 32.12 -22.42 28.58
N SER A 273 30.88 -22.64 28.17
CA SER A 273 30.20 -21.89 27.13
C SER A 273 29.26 -20.86 27.75
N THR A 274 29.39 -19.60 27.33
CA THR A 274 28.54 -18.50 27.75
C THR A 274 27.61 -18.10 26.62
N LEU A 275 26.32 -18.01 26.94
CA LEU A 275 25.27 -17.50 26.09
C LEU A 275 24.98 -16.07 26.51
N THR A 276 24.88 -15.16 25.55
CA THR A 276 24.50 -13.76 25.80
C THR A 276 23.39 -13.35 24.85
N ALA A 277 22.22 -13.06 25.39
CA ALA A 277 21.06 -12.59 24.65
C ALA A 277 20.97 -11.06 24.66
N THR A 278 20.60 -10.47 23.53
CA THR A 278 20.28 -9.04 23.45
C THR A 278 18.93 -8.77 24.10
N ALA A 279 18.82 -7.72 24.92
CA ALA A 279 17.52 -7.26 25.40
C ALA A 279 16.60 -6.89 24.22
N PRO A 280 15.28 -7.11 24.33
CA PRO A 280 14.52 -7.57 25.50
C PRO A 280 14.35 -9.11 25.55
N PHE A 281 15.28 -9.89 24.97
CA PHE A 281 15.25 -11.34 25.02
C PHE A 281 16.07 -11.88 26.20
N THR A 282 15.63 -13.00 26.78
CA THR A 282 16.31 -13.66 27.91
C THR A 282 16.43 -15.16 27.67
N VAL A 283 17.46 -15.78 28.23
CA VAL A 283 17.77 -17.21 28.10
C VAL A 283 17.61 -17.93 29.43
N SER A 284 17.31 -19.23 29.37
CA SER A 284 17.19 -20.11 30.53
C SER A 284 17.65 -21.53 30.22
N LYS A 285 18.26 -22.19 31.21
CA LYS A 285 18.61 -23.62 31.17
C LYS A 285 17.47 -24.54 31.59
N ASN A 286 16.52 -24.02 32.38
CA ASN A 286 15.54 -24.83 33.10
C ASN A 286 14.08 -24.40 32.87
N ASN A 287 13.84 -23.45 31.97
CA ASN A 287 12.52 -22.89 31.67
C ASN A 287 11.84 -22.19 32.86
N VAL A 288 12.60 -21.84 33.91
CA VAL A 288 12.10 -21.18 35.12
C VAL A 288 12.86 -19.88 35.36
N ASN A 289 14.18 -19.94 35.43
CA ASN A 289 15.04 -18.80 35.73
C ASN A 289 15.58 -18.22 34.42
N TYR A 290 15.19 -16.99 34.11
CA TYR A 290 15.58 -16.29 32.89
C TYR A 290 16.52 -15.13 33.17
N SER A 291 17.56 -14.98 32.35
CA SER A 291 18.55 -13.92 32.46
C SER A 291 19.09 -13.53 31.09
N ALA A 292 19.78 -12.39 31.00
CA ALA A 292 20.47 -11.98 29.76
C ALA A 292 21.60 -12.93 29.37
N THR A 293 22.17 -13.65 30.35
CA THR A 293 23.24 -14.62 30.13
C THR A 293 22.93 -15.97 30.76
N ALA A 294 23.46 -17.04 30.17
CA ALA A 294 23.45 -18.38 30.77
C ALA A 294 24.80 -19.07 30.49
N THR A 295 25.28 -19.87 31.44
CA THR A 295 26.55 -20.59 31.28
C THR A 295 26.32 -22.10 31.36
N TYR A 296 26.88 -22.81 30.39
CA TYR A 296 26.97 -24.27 30.38
C TYR A 296 28.43 -24.70 30.57
N THR A 297 28.64 -25.72 31.37
CA THR A 297 29.95 -26.36 31.48
C THR A 297 30.22 -27.25 30.26
N ALA A 298 31.51 -27.50 29.97
CA ALA A 298 31.90 -28.44 28.92
C ALA A 298 31.28 -29.83 29.11
N ALA A 299 31.17 -30.29 30.36
CA ALA A 299 30.55 -31.56 30.70
C ALA A 299 29.05 -31.60 30.37
N GLU A 300 28.31 -30.50 30.62
CA GLU A 300 26.90 -30.42 30.24
C GLU A 300 26.72 -30.52 28.72
N LEU A 301 27.56 -29.83 27.95
CA LEU A 301 27.43 -29.77 26.49
C LEU A 301 28.01 -30.97 25.74
N SER A 302 28.60 -31.95 26.46
CA SER A 302 28.94 -33.27 25.90
C SER A 302 27.72 -34.04 25.37
N SER A 303 26.52 -33.58 25.72
CA SER A 303 25.22 -34.02 25.19
C SER A 303 24.39 -32.80 24.79
N ALA A 304 23.42 -33.00 23.90
CA ALA A 304 22.51 -31.93 23.49
C ALA A 304 21.71 -31.35 24.67
N LYS A 305 21.68 -30.02 24.76
CA LYS A 305 20.90 -29.28 25.76
C LYS A 305 19.90 -28.36 25.09
N THR A 306 18.68 -28.34 25.61
CA THR A 306 17.66 -27.37 25.22
C THR A 306 17.90 -26.06 25.95
N VAL A 307 17.99 -24.98 25.19
CA VAL A 307 18.02 -23.60 25.70
C VAL A 307 16.64 -23.00 25.48
N TYR A 308 16.06 -22.44 26.54
CA TYR A 308 14.77 -21.75 26.49
C TYR A 308 14.98 -20.25 26.36
N VAL A 309 14.19 -19.59 25.54
CA VAL A 309 14.30 -18.16 25.24
C VAL A 309 12.94 -17.50 25.40
N LYS A 310 12.88 -16.34 26.07
CA LYS A 310 11.67 -15.52 26.20
C LYS A 310 11.89 -14.12 25.67
N PHE A 311 10.79 -13.49 25.26
CA PHE A 311 10.70 -12.10 24.84
C PHE A 311 9.91 -11.29 25.88
N ASN A 312 10.51 -10.21 26.38
CA ASN A 312 10.03 -9.42 27.52
C ASN A 312 10.07 -7.91 27.22
N PRO A 313 9.31 -7.42 26.22
CA PRO A 313 9.39 -6.03 25.80
C PRO A 313 8.81 -5.07 26.84
N ALA A 314 9.44 -3.89 27.00
CA ALA A 314 8.94 -2.79 27.85
C ALA A 314 8.36 -1.62 27.04
N ALA A 315 8.52 -1.63 25.72
CA ALA A 315 8.03 -0.62 24.79
C ALA A 315 7.45 -1.30 23.55
N THR A 316 6.54 -0.61 22.85
CA THR A 316 5.92 -1.07 21.61
C THR A 316 6.90 -1.05 20.44
N GLY A 317 6.63 -1.86 19.41
CA GLY A 317 7.39 -1.87 18.16
C GLY A 317 8.04 -3.22 17.83
N ASN A 318 8.82 -3.26 16.75
CA ASN A 318 9.49 -4.46 16.27
C ASN A 318 10.89 -4.55 16.88
N PHE A 319 11.21 -5.70 17.45
CA PHE A 319 12.51 -5.98 18.09
C PHE A 319 13.23 -7.08 17.33
N THR A 320 14.51 -6.83 17.02
CA THR A 320 15.46 -7.85 16.56
C THR A 320 16.57 -7.99 17.59
N GLY A 321 17.17 -9.16 17.65
CA GLY A 321 18.25 -9.44 18.60
C GLY A 321 19.00 -10.70 18.24
N SER A 322 19.96 -11.08 19.07
CA SER A 322 20.66 -12.34 18.90
C SER A 322 21.03 -12.98 20.23
N ILE A 323 21.38 -14.27 20.16
CA ILE A 323 22.04 -15.01 21.24
C ILE A 323 23.41 -15.41 20.71
N SER A 324 24.47 -14.87 21.30
CA SER A 324 25.84 -15.27 21.02
C SER A 324 26.24 -16.44 21.94
N ASN A 325 26.65 -17.56 21.35
CA ASN A 325 27.13 -18.76 22.05
C ASN A 325 28.65 -18.83 21.88
N VAL A 326 29.38 -18.66 22.98
CA VAL A 326 30.85 -18.54 22.96
C VAL A 326 31.47 -19.55 23.91
N SER A 327 32.48 -20.27 23.45
CA SER A 327 33.37 -21.09 24.28
C SER A 327 34.83 -20.81 23.89
N VAL A 328 35.76 -20.97 24.83
CA VAL A 328 37.19 -20.80 24.57
C VAL A 328 37.62 -21.74 23.44
N GLY A 329 38.30 -21.18 22.42
CA GLY A 329 38.82 -21.93 21.28
C GLY A 329 37.77 -22.39 20.25
N SER A 330 36.49 -22.08 20.45
CA SER A 330 35.42 -22.33 19.47
C SER A 330 35.08 -21.05 18.70
N ALA A 331 34.66 -21.20 17.44
CA ALA A 331 33.97 -20.13 16.73
C ALA A 331 32.67 -19.74 17.46
N VAL A 332 32.30 -18.45 17.36
CA VAL A 332 31.06 -17.91 17.92
C VAL A 332 29.88 -18.38 17.08
N ASN A 333 28.87 -18.96 17.73
CA ASN A 333 27.64 -19.39 17.09
C ASN A 333 26.48 -18.47 17.49
N THR A 334 25.72 -17.97 16.51
CA THR A 334 24.70 -16.95 16.74
C THR A 334 23.31 -17.45 16.38
N VAL A 335 22.36 -17.33 17.32
CA VAL A 335 20.91 -17.50 17.05
C VAL A 335 20.31 -16.12 16.82
N THR A 336 19.61 -15.89 15.71
CA THR A 336 18.90 -14.63 15.43
C THR A 336 17.49 -14.64 16.04
N LEU A 337 17.04 -13.50 16.56
CA LEU A 337 15.76 -13.35 17.27
C LEU A 337 14.92 -12.24 16.64
N SER A 338 13.60 -12.43 16.56
CA SER A 338 12.65 -11.36 16.22
C SER A 338 11.32 -11.49 16.96
N GLY A 339 10.68 -10.36 17.26
CA GLY A 339 9.35 -10.27 17.86
C GLY A 339 8.74 -8.87 17.76
N THR A 340 7.44 -8.74 17.96
CA THR A 340 6.71 -7.46 17.94
C THR A 340 6.03 -7.23 19.28
N ALA A 341 6.13 -6.02 19.82
CA ALA A 341 5.51 -5.61 21.06
C ALA A 341 4.34 -4.66 20.83
N VAL A 342 3.22 -4.88 21.53
CA VAL A 342 1.99 -4.07 21.43
C VAL A 342 1.55 -3.57 22.82
N ASP A 343 0.88 -2.42 22.88
CA ASP A 343 0.26 -1.94 24.10
C ASP A 343 -1.22 -2.36 24.11
N PRO A 344 -1.64 -3.28 25.00
CA PRO A 344 -3.04 -3.71 25.06
C PRO A 344 -3.99 -2.59 25.52
N ASN A 345 -3.48 -1.48 26.07
CA ASN A 345 -4.27 -0.32 26.47
C ASN A 345 -4.30 0.78 25.40
N ASN A 346 -3.57 0.63 24.29
CA ASN A 346 -3.48 1.65 23.26
C ASN A 346 -3.25 1.00 21.88
N LEU A 347 -4.35 0.67 21.21
CA LEU A 347 -4.32 0.03 19.89
C LEU A 347 -4.27 1.11 18.81
N VAL A 348 -3.08 1.33 18.25
CA VAL A 348 -2.83 2.32 17.20
C VAL A 348 -2.76 1.65 15.83
N TYR A 349 -3.48 2.21 14.87
CA TYR A 349 -3.52 1.83 13.46
C TYR A 349 -3.13 3.05 12.62
N ASN A 350 -1.84 3.14 12.29
CA ASN A 350 -1.25 4.29 11.60
C ASN A 350 -1.04 4.07 10.10
N PHE A 351 -1.37 2.89 9.58
CA PHE A 351 -1.27 2.58 8.16
C PHE A 351 0.09 2.82 7.50
N ASP A 352 1.18 2.99 8.27
CA ASP A 352 2.52 3.29 7.75
C ASP A 352 3.03 2.20 6.78
N ASN A 353 2.58 0.96 7.00
CA ASN A 353 2.95 -0.21 6.20
C ASN A 353 1.91 -0.56 5.12
N CYS A 354 0.89 0.28 4.93
CA CYS A 354 -0.16 0.04 3.95
C CYS A 354 0.40 0.21 2.53
N ILE A 355 0.34 -0.85 1.71
CA ILE A 355 0.80 -0.83 0.31
C ILE A 355 -0.24 -1.50 -0.59
N GLY A 356 -0.60 -0.84 -1.69
CA GLY A 356 -1.48 -1.38 -2.72
C GLY A 356 -2.97 -1.10 -2.48
N THR A 357 -3.84 -1.83 -3.19
CA THR A 357 -5.28 -1.51 -3.30
C THR A 357 -6.21 -2.54 -2.66
N ALA A 358 -5.75 -3.76 -2.35
CA ALA A 358 -6.62 -4.84 -1.86
C ALA A 358 -6.24 -5.39 -0.46
N ALA A 359 -5.01 -5.14 0.01
CA ALA A 359 -4.53 -5.59 1.30
C ALA A 359 -4.17 -4.37 2.16
N LEU A 360 -5.12 -3.94 3.00
CA LEU A 360 -4.88 -2.89 3.98
C LEU A 360 -4.00 -3.43 5.12
N SER A 361 -3.21 -2.55 5.74
CA SER A 361 -2.38 -2.92 6.90
C SER A 361 -3.19 -2.95 8.21
N ASP A 362 -2.52 -3.36 9.28
CA ASP A 362 -3.00 -3.27 10.66
C ASP A 362 -4.31 -4.02 10.96
N GLY A 363 -4.64 -5.00 10.11
CA GLY A 363 -5.79 -5.89 10.28
C GLY A 363 -7.13 -5.29 9.85
N TRP A 364 -7.12 -4.11 9.24
CA TRP A 364 -8.32 -3.51 8.65
C TRP A 364 -8.70 -4.23 7.36
N THR A 365 -10.00 -4.24 7.08
CA THR A 365 -10.56 -4.85 5.86
C THR A 365 -11.44 -3.83 5.16
N GLN A 366 -11.63 -3.99 3.85
CA GLN A 366 -12.63 -3.23 3.11
C GLN A 366 -13.72 -4.13 2.54
N TYR A 367 -14.92 -3.58 2.37
CA TYR A 367 -16.01 -4.23 1.67
C TYR A 367 -16.77 -3.24 0.79
N SER A 368 -16.82 -3.52 -0.51
CA SER A 368 -17.59 -2.74 -1.47
C SER A 368 -19.00 -3.26 -1.61
N SER A 369 -19.97 -2.42 -1.24
CA SER A 369 -21.41 -2.74 -1.35
C SER A 369 -22.00 -2.27 -2.68
N ALA A 370 -21.46 -1.18 -3.24
CA ALA A 370 -21.83 -0.66 -4.56
C ALA A 370 -20.67 0.15 -5.13
N GLY A 371 -20.50 0.12 -6.46
CA GLY A 371 -19.45 0.86 -7.17
C GLY A 371 -18.11 0.12 -7.23
N ASP A 372 -17.19 0.65 -8.04
CA ASP A 372 -15.86 0.04 -8.27
C ASP A 372 -14.75 0.69 -7.43
N GLN A 373 -15.05 1.80 -6.75
CA GLN A 373 -14.06 2.54 -5.98
C GLN A 373 -14.01 1.99 -4.56
N ILE A 374 -12.82 1.59 -4.12
CA ILE A 374 -12.61 0.92 -2.83
C ILE A 374 -11.69 1.72 -1.93
N TRP A 375 -11.78 1.51 -0.62
CA TRP A 375 -10.74 1.94 0.32
C TRP A 375 -9.41 1.29 -0.04
N ALA A 376 -8.37 2.11 -0.19
CA ALA A 376 -7.04 1.67 -0.60
C ALA A 376 -5.95 2.42 0.17
N CYS A 377 -4.73 1.86 0.19
CA CYS A 377 -3.58 2.53 0.75
C CYS A 377 -3.23 3.77 -0.09
N THR A 378 -2.74 4.81 0.56
CA THR A 378 -2.31 6.05 -0.08
C THR A 378 -1.02 6.56 0.55
N THR A 379 -0.18 7.27 -0.20
CA THR A 379 1.03 7.92 0.36
C THR A 379 0.74 9.28 1.01
N PHE A 380 -0.52 9.71 0.99
CA PHE A 380 -0.98 10.97 1.58
C PHE A 380 -1.44 10.80 3.03
N GLY A 381 -0.71 10.04 3.83
CA GLY A 381 -0.92 9.95 5.28
C GLY A 381 -0.61 11.27 6.00
N ARG A 382 -0.84 11.28 7.31
CA ARG A 382 -0.69 12.46 8.17
C ARG A 382 0.72 12.52 8.74
N ASP A 383 1.36 13.69 8.67
CA ASP A 383 2.59 13.95 9.44
C ASP A 383 2.26 14.29 10.90
N PRO A 384 2.67 13.48 11.89
CA PRO A 384 2.45 13.78 13.30
C PRO A 384 3.11 15.09 13.76
N ASN A 385 4.16 15.55 13.07
CA ASN A 385 4.90 16.78 13.37
C ASN A 385 4.33 18.00 12.64
N ALA A 386 3.49 17.78 11.62
CA ALA A 386 2.79 18.83 10.88
C ALA A 386 1.29 18.47 10.76
N PRO A 387 0.53 18.50 11.88
CA PRO A 387 -0.83 17.92 11.96
C PRO A 387 -1.87 18.60 11.06
N ALA A 388 -1.59 19.81 10.55
CA ALA A 388 -2.44 20.51 9.57
C ALA A 388 -1.87 20.46 8.14
N GLY A 389 -0.69 19.87 7.96
CA GLY A 389 0.02 19.79 6.68
C GLY A 389 -0.59 18.73 5.77
N THR A 390 -0.57 19.00 4.47
CA THR A 390 -1.13 18.12 3.44
C THR A 390 -0.07 17.37 2.62
N THR A 391 1.20 17.60 2.94
CA THR A 391 2.37 16.94 2.36
C THR A 391 2.30 15.44 2.57
N ALA A 392 2.68 14.66 1.55
CA ALA A 392 2.75 13.21 1.65
C ALA A 392 3.67 12.77 2.80
N TYR A 393 3.17 11.90 3.68
CA TYR A 393 3.88 11.39 4.84
C TYR A 393 3.28 10.05 5.29
N PRO A 394 4.14 9.06 5.59
CA PRO A 394 4.47 8.00 4.64
C PRO A 394 3.24 7.34 4.00
N ASN A 395 2.26 6.83 4.76
CA ASN A 395 1.08 6.18 4.21
C ASN A 395 -0.17 6.42 5.08
N GLY A 396 -1.35 6.27 4.49
CA GLY A 396 -2.66 6.29 5.12
C GLY A 396 -3.65 5.44 4.31
N VAL A 397 -4.95 5.54 4.58
CA VAL A 397 -5.99 4.93 3.74
C VAL A 397 -6.92 5.97 3.16
N GLN A 398 -7.37 5.76 1.92
CA GLN A 398 -8.16 6.73 1.17
C GLN A 398 -9.21 6.07 0.29
N ILE A 399 -10.28 6.81 0.02
CA ILE A 399 -11.27 6.49 -0.99
C ILE A 399 -11.72 7.75 -1.73
N ASN A 400 -12.11 7.60 -2.99
CA ASN A 400 -12.66 8.68 -3.82
C ASN A 400 -13.62 8.10 -4.86
N GLY A 401 -14.88 8.53 -4.88
CA GLY A 401 -15.90 8.15 -5.85
C GLY A 401 -15.74 8.80 -7.23
N TYR A 402 -14.83 9.77 -7.37
CA TYR A 402 -14.48 10.35 -8.67
C TYR A 402 -13.50 9.44 -9.42
N ALA A 403 -13.93 8.91 -10.56
CA ALA A 403 -13.11 8.09 -11.45
C ALA A 403 -13.50 8.34 -12.91
N ALA A 404 -12.53 8.20 -13.81
CA ALA A 404 -12.73 8.38 -15.25
C ALA A 404 -13.39 9.71 -15.68
N GLY A 405 -13.14 10.79 -14.93
CA GLY A 405 -13.65 12.13 -15.27
C GLY A 405 -15.03 12.48 -14.69
N THR A 406 -15.64 11.58 -13.92
CA THR A 406 -16.98 11.78 -13.35
C THR A 406 -17.09 11.24 -11.92
N ASN A 407 -18.07 11.74 -11.16
CA ASN A 407 -18.47 11.14 -9.89
C ASN A 407 -19.28 9.86 -10.17
N ASN A 408 -19.07 8.84 -9.36
CA ASN A 408 -19.75 7.55 -9.47
C ASN A 408 -20.54 7.26 -8.19
N THR A 409 -21.65 6.53 -8.34
CA THR A 409 -22.36 6.00 -7.18
C THR A 409 -21.50 4.93 -6.52
N ASN A 410 -21.24 5.05 -5.23
CA ASN A 410 -20.36 4.13 -4.50
C ASN A 410 -20.81 4.01 -3.04
N GLU A 411 -20.76 2.82 -2.47
CA GLU A 411 -20.80 2.59 -1.02
C GLU A 411 -19.71 1.57 -0.67
N ASP A 412 -18.75 2.00 0.16
CA ASP A 412 -17.60 1.19 0.52
C ASP A 412 -17.30 1.31 2.02
N TRP A 413 -16.97 0.19 2.64
CA TRP A 413 -16.82 0.06 4.07
C TRP A 413 -15.36 -0.20 4.40
N LEU A 414 -14.79 0.56 5.33
CA LEU A 414 -13.51 0.29 5.97
C LEU A 414 -13.78 -0.23 7.38
N ILE A 415 -13.48 -1.50 7.65
CA ILE A 415 -13.89 -2.22 8.86
C ILE A 415 -12.66 -2.63 9.68
N SER A 416 -12.69 -2.33 10.98
CA SER A 416 -11.62 -2.62 11.92
C SER A 416 -11.36 -4.13 12.07
N PRO A 417 -10.19 -4.56 12.58
CA PRO A 417 -10.06 -5.89 13.16
C PRO A 417 -11.02 -6.07 14.35
N ALA A 418 -11.16 -7.31 14.81
CA ALA A 418 -11.95 -7.63 16.00
C ALA A 418 -11.33 -6.96 17.25
N LEU A 419 -12.07 -6.06 17.88
CA LEU A 419 -11.66 -5.37 19.10
C LEU A 419 -12.15 -6.16 20.32
N ASP A 420 -11.26 -6.37 21.30
CA ASP A 420 -11.63 -6.87 22.62
C ASP A 420 -11.63 -5.72 23.63
N MET A 421 -12.82 -5.36 24.08
CA MET A 421 -13.04 -4.27 25.03
C MET A 421 -13.54 -4.75 26.39
N THR A 422 -13.53 -6.07 26.65
CA THR A 422 -14.11 -6.63 27.90
C THR A 422 -13.45 -6.05 29.16
N GLY A 423 -12.13 -5.92 29.18
CA GLY A 423 -11.34 -5.44 30.34
C GLY A 423 -11.01 -3.94 30.37
N LEU A 424 -11.45 -3.14 29.39
CA LEU A 424 -11.07 -1.72 29.32
C LEU A 424 -11.93 -0.88 30.28
N ASN A 425 -11.37 0.14 30.93
CA ASN A 425 -12.10 1.04 31.82
C ASN A 425 -13.02 1.95 31.00
N PHE A 426 -12.43 2.80 30.17
CA PHE A 426 -13.11 3.72 29.25
C PHE A 426 -12.48 3.57 27.84
N PRO A 427 -13.05 2.73 26.96
CA PRO A 427 -12.56 2.58 25.60
C PRO A 427 -12.88 3.83 24.77
N LEU A 428 -11.86 4.66 24.55
CA LEU A 428 -11.96 5.90 23.80
C LEU A 428 -11.39 5.71 22.39
N PHE A 429 -12.27 5.85 21.40
CA PHE A 429 -11.90 5.79 20.00
C PHE A 429 -11.54 7.20 19.48
N SER A 430 -10.54 7.25 18.61
CA SER A 430 -10.07 8.48 17.98
C SER A 430 -9.49 8.18 16.60
N PHE A 431 -9.48 9.17 15.73
CA PHE A 431 -8.93 9.05 14.39
C PHE A 431 -8.61 10.44 13.83
N TRP A 432 -7.74 10.47 12.84
CA TRP A 432 -7.57 11.63 11.97
C TRP A 432 -8.29 11.39 10.66
N SER A 433 -8.93 12.44 10.16
CA SER A 433 -9.62 12.41 8.87
C SER A 433 -9.36 13.69 8.09
N ARG A 434 -9.37 13.58 6.77
CA ARG A 434 -9.22 14.69 5.83
C ARG A 434 -10.16 14.45 4.65
N THR A 435 -10.87 15.50 4.25
CA THR A 435 -11.78 15.44 3.09
C THR A 435 -11.42 16.48 2.05
N ALA A 436 -11.45 16.10 0.77
CA ALA A 436 -11.33 17.01 -0.37
C ALA A 436 -12.56 16.90 -1.26
N PHE A 437 -12.88 18.00 -1.96
CA PHE A 437 -14.04 18.14 -2.85
C PHE A 437 -15.40 18.05 -2.14
N ASN A 438 -16.45 18.31 -2.91
CA ASN A 438 -17.83 18.22 -2.43
C ASN A 438 -18.32 16.76 -2.45
N GLY A 439 -19.03 16.39 -1.39
CA GLY A 439 -19.71 15.12 -1.30
C GLY A 439 -20.15 14.75 0.12
N SER A 440 -20.79 13.59 0.23
CA SER A 440 -21.36 13.11 1.50
C SER A 440 -20.30 12.97 2.60
N THR A 441 -20.72 13.22 3.84
CA THR A 441 -19.87 13.01 5.02
C THR A 441 -19.70 11.51 5.31
N LEU A 442 -18.56 11.10 5.86
CA LEU A 442 -18.36 9.71 6.30
C LEU A 442 -19.31 9.36 7.43
N ARG A 443 -19.73 8.09 7.51
CA ARG A 443 -20.45 7.57 8.66
C ARG A 443 -19.52 6.70 9.49
N LEU A 444 -19.54 6.87 10.82
CA LEU A 444 -18.88 5.95 11.74
C LEU A 444 -19.93 5.00 12.32
N ARG A 445 -19.64 3.71 12.32
CA ARG A 445 -20.57 2.68 12.79
C ARG A 445 -19.88 1.68 13.70
N VAL A 446 -20.64 1.09 14.62
CA VAL A 446 -20.17 0.00 15.49
C VAL A 446 -21.09 -1.21 15.40
N SER A 447 -20.51 -2.40 15.41
CA SER A 447 -21.24 -3.67 15.46
C SER A 447 -20.70 -4.59 16.55
N THR A 448 -21.60 -5.34 17.17
CA THR A 448 -21.29 -6.36 18.18
C THR A 448 -21.65 -7.78 17.72
N ASN A 449 -22.12 -7.93 16.48
CA ASN A 449 -22.51 -9.20 15.88
C ASN A 449 -21.96 -9.42 14.46
N TYR A 450 -21.14 -8.49 13.93
CA TYR A 450 -20.40 -8.73 12.70
C TYR A 450 -19.41 -9.88 12.88
N SER A 451 -19.33 -10.76 11.89
CA SER A 451 -18.53 -12.00 11.98
C SER A 451 -17.03 -11.77 11.79
N GLY A 452 -16.65 -10.57 11.33
CA GLY A 452 -15.28 -10.23 10.92
C GLY A 452 -14.99 -10.49 9.45
N ALA A 453 -15.94 -11.04 8.68
CA ALA A 453 -15.80 -11.26 7.24
C ALA A 453 -17.16 -11.24 6.51
N GLY A 454 -17.08 -11.05 5.19
CA GLY A 454 -18.25 -11.07 4.32
C GLY A 454 -19.02 -9.76 4.31
N ASP A 455 -20.30 -9.85 3.92
CA ASP A 455 -21.16 -8.69 3.75
C ASP A 455 -21.50 -8.02 5.10
N PRO A 456 -21.18 -6.73 5.32
CA PRO A 456 -21.53 -6.00 6.53
C PRO A 456 -23.05 -5.91 6.74
N ALA A 457 -23.88 -6.03 5.69
CA ALA A 457 -25.34 -6.05 5.80
C ALA A 457 -25.88 -7.31 6.50
N ALA A 458 -25.05 -8.36 6.65
CA ALA A 458 -25.40 -9.54 7.44
C ALA A 458 -25.37 -9.31 8.96
N ALA A 459 -24.93 -8.12 9.41
CA ALA A 459 -24.83 -7.73 10.80
C ALA A 459 -25.63 -6.47 11.11
N THR A 460 -25.80 -6.17 12.39
CA THR A 460 -26.44 -4.94 12.85
C THR A 460 -25.36 -3.92 13.15
N TRP A 461 -25.53 -2.71 12.61
CA TRP A 461 -24.62 -1.59 12.80
C TRP A 461 -25.37 -0.42 13.44
N THR A 462 -24.81 0.11 14.51
CA THR A 462 -25.29 1.33 15.17
C THR A 462 -24.44 2.50 14.69
N ASP A 463 -25.09 3.57 14.22
CA ASP A 463 -24.41 4.82 13.89
C ASP A 463 -23.82 5.46 15.15
N ILE A 464 -22.57 5.89 15.04
CA ILE A 464 -21.86 6.68 16.05
C ILE A 464 -21.64 8.06 15.46
N ASP A 465 -22.30 9.06 16.02
CA ASP A 465 -22.06 10.43 15.58
C ASP A 465 -20.66 10.87 15.96
N ALA A 466 -19.92 11.31 14.95
CA ALA A 466 -18.55 11.76 15.08
C ALA A 466 -18.36 13.09 14.33
N PRO A 467 -17.61 14.04 14.89
CA PRO A 467 -17.33 15.31 14.24
C PRO A 467 -16.32 15.13 13.10
N PHE A 468 -16.81 14.93 11.88
CA PHE A 468 -15.95 14.92 10.68
C PHE A 468 -15.60 16.35 10.22
N PRO A 469 -14.45 16.56 9.55
CA PRO A 469 -14.09 17.84 8.97
C PRO A 469 -15.14 18.35 7.96
N ASN A 470 -15.21 19.68 7.84
CA ASN A 470 -16.07 20.34 6.86
C ASN A 470 -15.74 19.85 5.44
N GLN A 471 -16.79 19.74 4.62
CA GLN A 471 -16.68 19.37 3.22
C GLN A 471 -15.67 20.29 2.49
N ALA A 472 -14.89 19.72 1.57
CA ALA A 472 -13.86 20.40 0.79
C ALA A 472 -12.82 21.20 1.61
N SER A 473 -12.67 20.94 2.92
CA SER A 473 -11.71 21.65 3.76
C SER A 473 -10.25 21.34 3.43
N ASP A 474 -9.98 20.11 2.98
CA ASP A 474 -8.65 19.56 2.68
C ASP A 474 -7.63 19.69 3.82
N ILE A 475 -8.11 19.78 5.07
CA ILE A 475 -7.28 19.89 6.27
C ILE A 475 -7.48 18.66 7.15
N TRP A 476 -6.37 18.09 7.64
CA TRP A 476 -6.40 17.01 8.63
C TRP A 476 -7.05 17.50 9.93
N THR A 477 -8.10 16.80 10.34
CA THR A 477 -8.86 17.11 11.56
C THR A 477 -8.93 15.88 12.44
N GLN A 478 -8.60 16.07 13.72
CA GLN A 478 -8.66 15.01 14.72
C GLN A 478 -10.04 14.91 15.32
N THR A 479 -10.59 13.71 15.31
CA THR A 479 -11.71 13.32 16.17
C THR A 479 -11.17 12.53 17.36
N ARG A 480 -11.58 12.91 18.57
CA ARG A 480 -11.09 12.32 19.82
C ARG A 480 -12.23 12.02 20.79
N ASN A 481 -11.96 11.16 21.77
CA ASN A 481 -12.84 10.86 22.90
C ASN A 481 -14.21 10.31 22.51
N ILE A 482 -14.31 9.56 21.42
CA ILE A 482 -15.54 8.82 21.11
C ILE A 482 -15.66 7.69 22.12
N ASP A 483 -16.69 7.75 22.96
CA ASP A 483 -16.90 6.77 24.02
C ASP A 483 -17.57 5.50 23.48
N LEU A 484 -16.87 4.37 23.55
CA LEU A 484 -17.40 3.07 23.17
C LEU A 484 -17.81 2.21 24.37
N SER A 485 -17.90 2.77 25.58
CA SER A 485 -18.18 2.04 26.83
C SER A 485 -19.47 1.22 26.78
N ALA A 486 -20.48 1.68 26.03
CA ALA A 486 -21.74 0.97 25.84
C ALA A 486 -21.60 -0.36 25.07
N TYR A 487 -20.49 -0.57 24.37
CA TYR A 487 -20.26 -1.71 23.48
C TYR A 487 -19.23 -2.70 24.00
N LYS A 488 -18.78 -2.59 25.26
CA LYS A 488 -17.71 -3.42 25.82
C LYS A 488 -18.00 -4.92 25.77
N ARG A 489 -17.26 -5.63 24.91
CA ARG A 489 -17.17 -7.09 24.82
C ARG A 489 -16.02 -7.49 23.90
N ALA A 490 -15.78 -8.78 23.75
CA ALA A 490 -14.94 -9.32 22.68
C ALA A 490 -15.73 -9.35 21.36
N GLY A 491 -15.04 -9.16 20.24
CA GLY A 491 -15.63 -9.22 18.90
C GLY A 491 -16.43 -7.99 18.53
N VAL A 492 -15.96 -6.80 18.93
CA VAL A 492 -16.55 -5.52 18.51
C VAL A 492 -15.85 -5.03 17.26
N TYR A 493 -16.60 -4.47 16.32
CA TYR A 493 -16.09 -3.91 15.08
C TYR A 493 -16.54 -2.48 14.93
N VAL A 494 -15.63 -1.62 14.46
CA VAL A 494 -15.92 -0.24 14.10
C VAL A 494 -15.69 -0.10 12.59
N ALA A 495 -16.56 0.64 11.90
CA ALA A 495 -16.47 0.84 10.47
C ALA A 495 -16.64 2.30 10.07
N PHE A 496 -15.85 2.74 9.08
CA PHE A 496 -16.09 3.97 8.33
C PHE A 496 -16.81 3.61 7.04
N VAL A 497 -17.98 4.19 6.82
CA VAL A 497 -18.79 3.93 5.62
C VAL A 497 -18.77 5.15 4.72
N TYR A 498 -18.22 4.96 3.54
CA TYR A 498 -18.17 5.94 2.46
C TYR A 498 -19.42 5.85 1.59
N ASN A 499 -19.89 7.00 1.09
CA ASN A 499 -20.94 7.06 0.09
C ASN A 499 -20.65 8.18 -0.92
N SER A 500 -20.88 7.91 -2.20
CA SER A 500 -20.90 8.91 -3.27
C SER A 500 -22.05 8.68 -4.24
N THR A 501 -22.39 9.71 -5.02
CA THR A 501 -23.41 9.70 -6.06
C THR A 501 -22.80 10.15 -7.39
N THR A 502 -23.60 10.24 -8.46
CA THR A 502 -23.14 10.84 -9.72
C THR A 502 -22.95 12.35 -9.65
N GLU A 503 -23.42 13.00 -8.58
CA GLU A 503 -23.31 14.45 -8.37
C GLU A 503 -22.19 14.77 -7.37
N ASP A 504 -21.98 13.90 -6.39
CA ASP A 504 -21.14 14.16 -5.22
C ASP A 504 -20.15 13.02 -4.98
N GLY A 505 -18.85 13.34 -4.91
CA GLY A 505 -17.77 12.35 -4.83
C GLY A 505 -16.56 12.85 -4.05
N ALA A 506 -16.76 13.16 -2.76
CA ALA A 506 -15.68 13.63 -1.91
C ALA A 506 -14.59 12.55 -1.78
N ARG A 507 -13.33 12.97 -1.74
CA ARG A 507 -12.21 12.11 -1.37
C ARG A 507 -12.04 12.16 0.13
N TRP A 508 -11.99 11.00 0.78
CA TRP A 508 -11.70 10.87 2.20
C TRP A 508 -10.39 10.16 2.43
N THR A 509 -9.56 10.70 3.31
CA THR A 509 -8.35 10.05 3.83
C THR A 509 -8.49 9.87 5.34
N LEU A 510 -8.10 8.70 5.85
CA LEU A 510 -8.04 8.38 7.27
C LEU A 510 -6.63 7.95 7.65
N ASP A 511 -6.24 8.28 8.86
CA ASP A 511 -4.96 7.90 9.43
C ASP A 511 -5.00 7.95 10.97
N ASP A 512 -3.97 7.39 11.61
CA ASP A 512 -3.75 7.44 13.06
C ASP A 512 -5.01 7.08 13.87
N ILE A 513 -5.68 5.98 13.48
CA ILE A 513 -6.85 5.48 14.20
C ILE A 513 -6.38 4.84 15.50
N ASN A 514 -7.06 5.12 16.60
CA ASN A 514 -6.64 4.64 17.90
C ASN A 514 -7.82 4.25 18.81
N LEU A 515 -7.68 3.10 19.49
CA LEU A 515 -8.51 2.72 20.63
C LEU A 515 -7.66 2.76 21.90
N TYR A 516 -7.94 3.75 22.75
CA TYR A 516 -7.23 3.98 24.00
C TYR A 516 -8.08 3.60 25.21
N ASN A 517 -7.51 2.84 26.14
CA ASN A 517 -8.10 2.56 27.44
C ASN A 517 -7.80 3.70 28.41
N SER A 518 -8.70 4.66 28.51
CA SER A 518 -8.50 5.80 29.41
C SER A 518 -8.69 5.39 30.88
N PRO A 519 -7.85 5.87 31.80
CA PRO A 519 -8.05 5.69 33.24
C PRO A 519 -9.13 6.63 33.81
N VAL A 520 -9.55 7.65 33.05
CA VAL A 520 -10.56 8.64 33.44
C VAL A 520 -11.72 8.68 32.43
N PRO A 521 -12.95 9.03 32.86
CA PRO A 521 -14.08 9.17 31.94
C PRO A 521 -13.80 10.21 30.85
N PRO A 522 -14.35 10.03 29.63
CA PRO A 522 -14.27 11.04 28.57
C PRO A 522 -14.96 12.35 28.98
N PRO A 523 -14.46 13.52 28.53
CA PRO A 523 -15.12 14.79 28.78
C PRO A 523 -16.48 14.87 28.05
N PRO A 524 -17.41 15.71 28.53
CA PRO A 524 -18.65 15.98 27.81
C PRO A 524 -18.36 16.64 26.45
N ALA A 525 -19.13 16.27 25.44
CA ALA A 525 -19.03 16.84 24.10
C ALA A 525 -20.41 17.02 23.48
N ILE A 526 -20.54 18.04 22.64
CA ILE A 526 -21.74 18.30 21.83
C ILE A 526 -21.29 18.54 20.40
N PHE A 527 -21.99 17.95 19.45
CA PHE A 527 -21.76 18.12 18.02
C PHE A 527 -23.08 18.47 17.32
N THR A 528 -23.03 19.32 16.30
CA THR A 528 -24.22 19.79 15.57
C THR A 528 -23.99 19.70 14.06
N ASN A 529 -25.00 19.26 13.31
CA ASN A 529 -24.96 19.19 11.86
C ASN A 529 -26.35 19.53 11.27
N PRO A 530 -26.47 20.46 10.30
CA PRO A 530 -25.41 21.33 9.74
C PRO A 530 -24.85 22.37 10.72
N VAL A 531 -23.74 23.00 10.34
CA VAL A 531 -23.09 24.08 11.12
C VAL A 531 -23.76 25.45 10.96
N SER A 532 -24.72 25.58 10.04
CA SER A 532 -25.58 26.76 9.85
C SER A 532 -26.93 26.37 9.23
N VAL A 533 -27.94 27.23 9.35
CA VAL A 533 -29.29 26.99 8.82
C VAL A 533 -29.78 28.22 8.07
N SER A 534 -30.22 28.07 6.81
CA SER A 534 -30.69 29.18 5.96
C SER A 534 -32.08 28.92 5.41
N PHE A 535 -33.04 29.81 5.66
CA PHE A 535 -34.45 29.69 5.30
C PHE A 535 -34.82 30.30 3.94
N GLY A 536 -33.93 31.07 3.30
CA GLY A 536 -34.29 31.81 2.08
C GLY A 536 -35.44 32.80 2.31
N TYR A 537 -36.32 32.94 1.32
CA TYR A 537 -37.50 33.82 1.41
C TYR A 537 -38.60 33.22 2.28
N GLN A 538 -39.11 34.02 3.21
CA GLN A 538 -40.34 33.76 3.95
C GLN A 538 -41.23 35.00 3.91
N ALA A 539 -42.51 34.83 3.54
CA ALA A 539 -43.45 35.93 3.57
C ALA A 539 -43.70 36.43 5.02
N GLN A 540 -43.92 37.73 5.19
CA GLN A 540 -44.23 38.33 6.48
C GLN A 540 -45.44 37.62 7.14
N ASN A 541 -45.37 37.41 8.45
CA ASN A 541 -46.42 36.77 9.26
C ASN A 541 -46.78 35.33 8.83
N THR A 542 -45.91 34.70 8.05
CA THR A 542 -45.96 33.27 7.76
C THR A 542 -44.73 32.59 8.34
N SER A 543 -44.73 31.27 8.44
CA SER A 543 -43.62 30.54 9.03
C SER A 543 -43.22 29.31 8.25
N SER A 544 -41.94 28.99 8.26
CA SER A 544 -41.39 27.71 7.85
C SER A 544 -40.56 27.11 8.97
N THR A 545 -40.32 25.80 8.89
CA THR A 545 -39.52 25.07 9.88
C THR A 545 -38.38 24.33 9.18
N GLN A 546 -37.20 24.40 9.77
CA GLN A 546 -36.05 23.57 9.42
C GLN A 546 -35.52 22.84 10.65
N THR A 547 -34.65 21.86 10.42
CA THR A 547 -34.13 21.00 11.49
C THR A 547 -32.62 20.87 11.35
N PHE A 548 -31.92 20.80 12.49
CA PHE A 548 -30.56 20.29 12.57
C PHE A 548 -30.46 19.22 13.65
N ASN A 549 -29.48 18.33 13.56
CA ASN A 549 -29.25 17.30 14.56
C ASN A 549 -28.20 17.78 15.58
N THR A 550 -28.42 17.45 16.84
CA THR A 550 -27.47 17.66 17.94
C THR A 550 -27.16 16.33 18.60
N SER A 551 -25.89 15.95 18.62
CA SER A 551 -25.39 14.72 19.25
C SER A 551 -24.75 15.09 20.59
N PHE A 552 -25.10 14.36 21.65
CA PHE A 552 -24.66 14.64 23.00
C PHE A 552 -23.88 13.47 23.57
N SER A 553 -22.68 13.73 24.05
CA SER A 553 -21.80 12.70 24.63
C SER A 553 -21.40 13.08 26.05
N ASN A 554 -21.52 12.13 26.97
CA ASN A 554 -20.98 12.23 28.34
C ASN A 554 -21.39 13.50 29.10
N LEU A 555 -22.62 13.98 28.91
CA LEU A 555 -23.08 15.23 29.51
C LEU A 555 -22.99 15.16 31.04
N THR A 556 -22.42 16.21 31.63
CA THR A 556 -22.35 16.38 33.10
C THR A 556 -23.36 17.40 33.61
N GLY A 557 -24.01 18.16 32.71
CA GLY A 557 -25.06 19.12 33.00
C GLY A 557 -26.06 19.23 31.84
N SER A 558 -27.19 19.91 32.08
CA SER A 558 -28.20 20.14 31.03
C SER A 558 -27.68 21.08 29.95
N VAL A 559 -28.17 20.92 28.72
CA VAL A 559 -27.84 21.79 27.58
C VAL A 559 -28.98 22.77 27.34
N THR A 560 -28.67 24.07 27.37
CA THR A 560 -29.63 25.12 27.03
C THR A 560 -29.34 25.64 25.62
N LEU A 561 -30.34 25.61 24.75
CA LEU A 561 -30.30 26.20 23.41
C LEU A 561 -31.17 27.44 23.39
N SER A 562 -30.63 28.57 22.93
CA SER A 562 -31.36 29.84 22.84
C SER A 562 -31.10 30.53 21.51
N SER A 563 -32.13 31.10 20.89
CA SER A 563 -31.97 31.99 19.75
C SER A 563 -31.80 33.44 20.22
N ASP A 564 -30.85 34.16 19.63
CA ASP A 564 -30.63 35.60 19.88
C ASP A 564 -31.55 36.51 19.05
N ASN A 565 -32.31 35.96 18.09
CA ASN A 565 -33.21 36.70 17.23
C ASN A 565 -34.63 36.15 17.34
N ALA A 566 -35.56 37.02 17.80
CA ALA A 566 -36.95 36.66 18.08
C ALA A 566 -37.75 36.17 16.86
N ALA A 567 -37.28 36.42 15.63
CA ALA A 567 -37.88 35.85 14.43
C ALA A 567 -37.67 34.32 14.32
N TYR A 568 -36.76 33.76 15.11
CA TYR A 568 -36.45 32.34 15.14
C TYR A 568 -36.81 31.74 16.50
N THR A 569 -37.61 30.68 16.47
CA THR A 569 -38.03 29.95 17.68
C THR A 569 -37.64 28.48 17.56
N LEU A 570 -37.37 27.84 18.70
CA LEU A 570 -36.80 26.50 18.82
C LEU A 570 -37.83 25.52 19.38
N SER A 571 -37.74 24.27 18.96
CA SER A 571 -38.56 23.17 19.47
C SER A 571 -37.78 21.86 19.48
N LYS A 572 -38.14 20.97 20.42
CA LYS A 572 -37.65 19.59 20.46
C LYS A 572 -38.51 18.62 19.65
N ASP A 573 -39.78 18.96 19.44
CA ASP A 573 -40.81 18.06 18.89
C ASP A 573 -41.44 18.59 17.58
N GLY A 574 -41.08 19.81 17.17
CA GLY A 574 -41.62 20.45 15.98
C GLY A 574 -43.02 21.03 16.16
N THR A 575 -43.58 21.02 17.37
CA THR A 575 -44.93 21.49 17.68
C THR A 575 -44.93 22.64 18.69
N THR A 576 -44.16 22.52 19.77
CA THR A 576 -44.08 23.53 20.83
C THR A 576 -42.82 24.36 20.65
N PHE A 577 -42.98 25.62 20.26
CA PHE A 577 -41.87 26.53 19.94
C PHE A 577 -41.69 27.63 20.99
N GLY A 578 -40.45 27.86 21.40
CA GLY A 578 -40.06 28.94 22.31
C GLY A 578 -38.72 29.57 21.93
N SER A 579 -38.33 30.65 22.60
CA SER A 579 -37.00 31.25 22.39
C SER A 579 -35.85 30.40 22.95
N THR A 580 -36.17 29.43 23.81
CA THR A 580 -35.20 28.56 24.49
C THR A 580 -35.76 27.16 24.65
N ILE A 581 -34.91 26.15 24.48
CA ILE A 581 -35.18 24.75 24.83
C ILE A 581 -34.04 24.21 25.70
N ILE A 582 -34.35 23.26 26.60
CA ILE A 582 -33.35 22.69 27.52
C ILE A 582 -33.38 21.16 27.42
N TYR A 583 -32.29 20.53 27.00
CA TYR A 583 -32.11 19.08 27.09
C TYR A 583 -31.49 18.69 28.42
N THR A 584 -32.15 17.80 29.18
CA THR A 584 -31.57 17.28 30.43
C THR A 584 -30.53 16.19 30.16
N VAL A 585 -29.64 15.92 31.13
CA VAL A 585 -28.62 14.86 31.00
C VAL A 585 -29.27 13.51 30.67
N ASN A 586 -30.30 13.10 31.43
CA ASN A 586 -30.99 11.82 31.25
C ASN A 586 -31.73 11.71 29.91
N GLU A 587 -32.16 12.83 29.36
CA GLU A 587 -32.90 12.87 28.09
C GLU A 587 -31.99 12.69 26.87
N ALA A 588 -30.77 13.24 26.95
CA ALA A 588 -29.94 13.49 25.77
C ALA A 588 -28.58 12.78 25.78
N SER A 589 -27.95 12.58 26.94
CA SER A 589 -26.57 12.06 27.00
C SER A 589 -26.44 10.68 26.34
N GLY A 590 -25.48 10.54 25.43
CA GLY A 590 -25.25 9.33 24.64
C GLY A 590 -26.22 9.16 23.46
N THR A 591 -26.99 10.19 23.10
CA THR A 591 -27.99 10.13 22.04
C THR A 591 -27.95 11.37 21.14
N THR A 592 -28.64 11.28 20.01
CA THR A 592 -28.80 12.36 19.04
C THR A 592 -30.25 12.81 19.00
N LYS A 593 -30.47 14.13 19.03
CA LYS A 593 -31.81 14.73 19.00
C LYS A 593 -31.92 15.72 17.85
N PRO A 594 -33.05 15.73 17.12
CA PRO A 594 -33.35 16.82 16.20
C PRO A 594 -33.69 18.08 17.00
N VAL A 595 -33.31 19.24 16.47
CA VAL A 595 -33.73 20.56 16.94
C VAL A 595 -34.44 21.25 15.80
N TYR A 596 -35.70 21.58 16.01
CA TYR A 596 -36.54 22.27 15.04
C TYR A 596 -36.45 23.77 15.26
N ILE A 597 -36.22 24.50 14.17
CA ILE A 597 -36.15 25.96 14.14
C ILE A 597 -37.31 26.44 13.28
N ARG A 598 -38.14 27.33 13.81
CA ARG A 598 -39.19 28.00 13.07
C ARG A 598 -38.81 29.44 12.82
N PHE A 599 -38.75 29.83 11.56
CA PHE A 599 -38.57 31.21 11.12
C PHE A 599 -39.94 31.84 10.85
N ALA A 600 -40.26 32.92 11.56
CA ALA A 600 -41.53 33.64 11.48
C ALA A 600 -41.29 35.16 11.49
N PRO A 601 -40.86 35.75 10.35
CA PRO A 601 -40.54 37.17 10.27
C PRO A 601 -41.80 38.04 10.34
N THR A 602 -41.69 39.19 11.00
CA THR A 602 -42.79 40.16 11.20
C THR A 602 -42.63 41.46 10.42
N GLN A 603 -41.49 41.67 9.74
CA GLN A 603 -41.23 42.84 8.89
C GLN A 603 -41.02 42.39 7.43
N ILE A 604 -41.25 43.28 6.46
CA ILE A 604 -41.01 43.03 5.02
C ILE A 604 -39.68 43.66 4.58
N LEU A 605 -39.15 43.23 3.43
CA LEU A 605 -37.93 43.78 2.82
C LEU A 605 -36.71 43.84 3.74
N LEU A 606 -36.54 42.81 4.59
CA LEU A 606 -35.45 42.72 5.56
C LEU A 606 -34.71 41.39 5.45
N ASN A 607 -33.40 41.43 5.65
CA ASN A 607 -32.58 40.25 5.93
C ASN A 607 -32.57 39.98 7.42
N TYR A 608 -32.88 38.75 7.81
CA TYR A 608 -32.82 38.27 9.18
C TYR A 608 -31.58 37.40 9.36
N THR A 609 -30.76 37.74 10.34
CA THR A 609 -29.63 36.92 10.79
C THR A 609 -29.67 36.74 12.30
N GLY A 610 -29.10 35.65 12.79
CA GLY A 610 -28.98 35.38 14.22
C GLY A 610 -28.11 34.16 14.49
N ASN A 611 -28.05 33.77 15.75
CA ASN A 611 -27.37 32.58 16.22
C ASN A 611 -28.24 31.77 17.18
N ILE A 612 -28.12 30.45 17.10
CA ILE A 612 -28.55 29.54 18.16
C ILE A 612 -27.33 29.20 19.00
N SER A 613 -27.34 29.64 20.26
CA SER A 613 -26.29 29.33 21.23
C SER A 613 -26.63 28.08 22.01
N LEU A 614 -25.70 27.11 22.08
CA LEU A 614 -25.79 25.93 22.92
C LEU A 614 -24.80 26.06 24.08
N ASN A 615 -25.31 26.02 25.31
CA ASN A 615 -24.53 26.14 26.53
C ASN A 615 -24.70 24.90 27.42
N SER A 616 -23.59 24.33 27.88
CA SER A 616 -23.57 23.17 28.79
C SER A 616 -22.35 23.22 29.69
N GLN A 617 -22.43 22.57 30.85
CA GLN A 617 -21.31 22.46 31.77
C GLN A 617 -20.13 21.70 31.12
N ASN A 618 -18.92 22.26 31.24
CA ASN A 618 -17.67 21.69 30.72
C ASN A 618 -17.63 21.44 29.20
N VAL A 619 -18.51 22.10 28.44
CA VAL A 619 -18.48 22.12 26.97
C VAL A 619 -18.31 23.56 26.52
N ALA A 620 -17.42 23.81 25.55
CA ALA A 620 -17.32 25.12 24.94
C ALA A 620 -18.66 25.53 24.30
N GLN A 621 -19.03 26.80 24.40
CA GLN A 621 -20.27 27.28 23.78
C GLN A 621 -20.23 27.05 22.27
N ILE A 622 -21.29 26.46 21.73
CA ILE A 622 -21.47 26.26 20.29
C ILE A 622 -22.45 27.32 19.79
N SER A 623 -22.17 27.90 18.62
CA SER A 623 -23.02 28.88 17.97
C SER A 623 -23.34 28.40 16.55
N ILE A 624 -24.63 28.28 16.23
CA ILE A 624 -25.10 27.92 14.89
C ILE A 624 -25.68 29.18 14.24
N PRO A 625 -25.03 29.74 13.20
CA PRO A 625 -25.56 30.86 12.45
C PRO A 625 -26.86 30.47 11.73
N ILE A 626 -27.85 31.35 11.83
CA ILE A 626 -29.14 31.22 11.15
C ILE A 626 -29.45 32.45 10.29
N SER A 627 -30.05 32.24 9.12
CA SER A 627 -30.42 33.31 8.21
C SER A 627 -31.71 33.07 7.44
N GLY A 628 -32.30 34.15 6.93
CA GLY A 628 -33.53 34.18 6.14
C GLY A 628 -33.84 35.60 5.68
N ASN A 629 -34.81 35.79 4.80
CA ASN A 629 -35.21 37.11 4.33
C ASN A 629 -36.70 37.19 3.97
N THR A 630 -37.19 38.41 3.78
CA THR A 630 -38.57 38.69 3.35
C THR A 630 -38.62 39.49 2.04
N TYR A 631 -37.57 39.37 1.21
CA TYR A 631 -37.58 39.92 -0.14
C TYR A 631 -38.36 38.97 -1.04
N ASN A 632 -39.58 39.36 -1.41
CA ASN A 632 -40.39 38.54 -2.30
C ASN A 632 -39.67 38.41 -3.64
N PRO A 633 -39.26 37.19 -4.06
CA PRO A 633 -38.58 36.98 -5.34
C PRO A 633 -39.39 37.54 -6.52
N ASP A 634 -40.74 37.51 -6.45
CA ASP A 634 -41.61 38.05 -7.50
C ASP A 634 -41.51 39.58 -7.68
N ASN A 635 -41.02 40.30 -6.67
CA ASN A 635 -40.91 41.77 -6.66
C ASN A 635 -39.46 42.26 -6.66
N THR A 636 -38.51 41.35 -6.77
CA THR A 636 -37.09 41.67 -6.87
C THR A 636 -36.57 41.36 -8.25
N LEU A 637 -35.45 41.97 -8.61
CA LEU A 637 -34.69 41.58 -9.80
C LEU A 637 -33.49 40.75 -9.38
N GLU A 638 -33.50 39.48 -9.75
CA GLU A 638 -32.39 38.56 -9.52
C GLU A 638 -31.39 38.70 -10.68
N VAL A 639 -30.31 39.43 -10.40
CA VAL A 639 -29.21 39.66 -11.35
C VAL A 639 -28.03 38.77 -10.97
N VAL A 640 -27.63 37.89 -11.88
CA VAL A 640 -26.48 37.01 -11.68
C VAL A 640 -25.41 37.35 -12.70
N ASN A 641 -24.20 37.60 -12.23
CA ASN A 641 -23.03 37.71 -13.08
C ASN A 641 -22.20 36.42 -12.94
N TYR A 642 -21.90 35.77 -14.06
CA TYR A 642 -21.22 34.48 -14.07
C TYR A 642 -20.17 34.40 -15.17
N ASN A 643 -18.90 34.26 -14.78
CA ASN A 643 -17.83 33.86 -15.70
C ASN A 643 -17.92 32.34 -15.93
N ILE A 644 -18.19 31.95 -17.19
CA ILE A 644 -18.40 30.55 -17.57
C ILE A 644 -17.15 29.87 -18.16
N GLU A 645 -15.98 30.53 -18.00
CA GLU A 645 -14.63 30.02 -18.25
C GLU A 645 -14.42 29.45 -19.67
N TRP A 646 -14.07 30.32 -20.63
CA TRP A 646 -13.82 29.96 -22.03
C TRP A 646 -14.85 28.99 -22.64
N PHE A 647 -16.13 29.27 -22.45
CA PHE A 647 -17.23 28.35 -22.72
C PHE A 647 -17.27 27.89 -24.18
N GLY A 648 -17.05 26.59 -24.37
CA GLY A 648 -17.01 25.94 -25.67
C GLY A 648 -15.79 26.26 -26.53
N SER A 649 -14.75 26.92 -25.99
CA SER A 649 -13.51 27.19 -26.74
C SER A 649 -12.86 25.90 -27.25
N THR A 650 -12.50 25.84 -28.53
CA THR A 650 -11.76 24.70 -29.10
C THR A 650 -10.24 24.88 -29.04
N GLN A 651 -9.76 26.01 -28.49
CA GLN A 651 -8.33 26.28 -28.40
C GLN A 651 -7.69 25.48 -27.26
N SER A 652 -6.51 24.93 -27.53
CA SER A 652 -5.77 24.11 -26.55
C SER A 652 -5.41 24.93 -25.31
N GLY A 653 -5.71 24.39 -24.13
CA GLY A 653 -5.39 25.02 -22.85
C GLY A 653 -6.37 26.10 -22.39
N LEU A 654 -7.47 26.33 -23.12
CA LEU A 654 -8.47 27.35 -22.78
C LEU A 654 -9.79 26.69 -22.35
N GLY A 655 -10.16 26.91 -21.09
CA GLY A 655 -11.36 26.37 -20.45
C GLY A 655 -11.32 24.87 -20.15
N PRO A 656 -12.41 24.32 -19.58
CA PRO A 656 -12.58 22.90 -19.31
C PRO A 656 -12.37 22.05 -20.56
N THR A 657 -11.70 20.90 -20.44
CA THR A 657 -11.35 20.04 -21.58
C THR A 657 -12.57 19.35 -22.20
N ASP A 658 -13.56 18.93 -21.40
CA ASP A 658 -14.81 18.35 -21.88
C ASP A 658 -15.89 19.43 -22.09
N LYS A 659 -16.11 19.79 -23.36
CA LYS A 659 -17.06 20.84 -23.74
C LYS A 659 -18.53 20.41 -23.63
N ASN A 660 -18.81 19.11 -23.68
CA ASN A 660 -20.17 18.60 -23.52
C ASN A 660 -20.55 18.57 -22.04
N GLN A 661 -19.63 18.16 -21.16
CA GLN A 661 -19.83 18.27 -19.72
C GLN A 661 -19.92 19.73 -19.27
N GLN A 662 -19.09 20.61 -19.84
CA GLN A 662 -19.20 22.05 -19.59
C GLN A 662 -20.60 22.58 -19.96
N GLU A 663 -21.14 22.22 -21.13
CA GLU A 663 -22.50 22.57 -21.55
C GLU A 663 -23.57 22.05 -20.56
N ALA A 664 -23.46 20.79 -20.14
CA ALA A 664 -24.40 20.18 -19.20
C ALA A 664 -24.38 20.88 -17.83
N ASN A 665 -23.19 21.19 -17.30
CA ASN A 665 -23.03 21.88 -16.02
C ASN A 665 -23.60 23.29 -16.07
N ILE A 666 -23.28 24.06 -17.12
CA ILE A 666 -23.83 25.41 -17.29
C ILE A 666 -25.36 25.36 -17.41
N LYS A 667 -25.92 24.39 -18.14
CA LYS A 667 -27.37 24.18 -18.21
C LYS A 667 -27.97 23.94 -16.83
N THR A 668 -27.39 23.04 -16.04
CA THR A 668 -27.87 22.73 -14.68
C THR A 668 -27.85 23.96 -13.80
N VAL A 669 -26.74 24.71 -13.78
CA VAL A 669 -26.61 25.93 -12.97
C VAL A 669 -27.65 26.97 -13.38
N LEU A 670 -27.72 27.34 -14.65
CA LEU A 670 -28.66 28.37 -15.11
C LEU A 670 -30.12 27.96 -14.87
N SER A 671 -30.45 26.68 -15.04
CA SER A 671 -31.81 26.15 -14.83
C SER A 671 -32.22 26.08 -13.35
N ASN A 672 -31.25 25.96 -12.44
CA ASN A 672 -31.51 25.89 -10.99
C ASN A 672 -31.49 27.27 -10.34
N VAL A 673 -30.57 28.14 -10.75
CA VAL A 673 -30.48 29.51 -10.24
C VAL A 673 -31.69 30.34 -10.66
N LYS A 674 -32.20 30.14 -11.88
CA LYS A 674 -33.40 30.81 -12.41
C LYS A 674 -33.41 32.33 -12.23
N ALA A 675 -32.25 32.97 -12.32
CA ALA A 675 -32.13 34.43 -12.25
C ALA A 675 -33.01 35.10 -13.32
N ASP A 676 -33.44 36.32 -13.07
CA ASP A 676 -34.21 37.11 -14.03
C ASP A 676 -33.33 37.54 -15.20
N ILE A 677 -32.06 37.85 -14.93
CA ILE A 677 -31.03 38.11 -15.93
C ILE A 677 -29.68 37.57 -15.47
N PHE A 678 -29.02 36.88 -16.39
CA PHE A 678 -27.64 36.47 -16.29
C PHE A 678 -26.78 37.37 -17.18
N GLY A 679 -25.70 37.94 -16.63
CA GLY A 679 -24.57 38.46 -17.39
C GLY A 679 -23.48 37.39 -17.43
N LEU A 680 -23.28 36.79 -18.59
CA LEU A 680 -22.30 35.74 -18.82
C LEU A 680 -21.02 36.32 -19.42
N LEU A 681 -19.87 35.89 -18.89
CA LEU A 681 -18.56 36.22 -19.44
C LEU A 681 -17.87 34.98 -20.00
N GLU A 682 -17.01 35.20 -20.99
CA GLU A 682 -16.19 34.16 -21.63
C GLU A 682 -16.96 33.18 -22.50
N VAL A 683 -18.01 33.66 -23.16
CA VAL A 683 -18.72 32.88 -24.17
C VAL A 683 -17.88 32.81 -25.44
N VAL A 684 -17.40 31.64 -25.83
CA VAL A 684 -16.69 31.46 -27.11
C VAL A 684 -17.60 30.81 -28.15
N ASP A 685 -18.22 29.66 -27.81
CA ASP A 685 -19.14 28.93 -28.67
C ASP A 685 -20.59 29.40 -28.49
N ILE A 686 -21.01 30.33 -29.36
CA ILE A 686 -22.37 30.89 -29.36
C ILE A 686 -23.43 29.80 -29.60
N THR A 687 -23.15 28.83 -30.48
CA THR A 687 -24.12 27.79 -30.83
C THR A 687 -24.39 26.89 -29.63
N ARG A 688 -23.36 26.62 -28.84
CA ARG A 688 -23.48 25.87 -27.59
C ARG A 688 -24.28 26.62 -26.54
N LEU A 689 -24.05 27.92 -26.39
CA LEU A 689 -24.84 28.72 -25.45
C LEU A 689 -26.31 28.77 -25.88
N GLN A 690 -26.57 28.90 -27.19
CA GLN A 690 -27.92 28.85 -27.74
C GLN A 690 -28.64 27.54 -27.39
N ARG A 691 -27.96 26.38 -27.45
CA ARG A 691 -28.56 25.09 -27.05
C ARG A 691 -28.93 25.06 -25.57
N VAL A 692 -28.07 25.60 -24.69
CA VAL A 692 -28.37 25.72 -23.27
C VAL A 692 -29.62 26.58 -23.07
N VAL A 693 -29.66 27.78 -23.63
CA VAL A 693 -30.79 28.72 -23.44
C VAL A 693 -32.08 28.20 -24.07
N ASN A 694 -32.02 27.55 -25.24
CA ASN A 694 -33.19 26.91 -25.85
C ASN A 694 -33.80 25.79 -24.97
N SER A 695 -33.00 25.22 -24.05
CA SER A 695 -33.47 24.22 -23.09
C SER A 695 -34.03 24.82 -21.79
N MET A 696 -34.07 26.16 -21.69
CA MET A 696 -34.62 26.93 -20.57
C MET A 696 -35.89 27.68 -21.04
N PRO A 697 -37.09 27.09 -20.94
CA PRO A 697 -38.33 27.72 -21.38
C PRO A 697 -38.53 29.10 -20.71
N GLY A 698 -38.92 30.11 -21.51
CA GLY A 698 -39.15 31.47 -21.02
C GLY A 698 -37.90 32.36 -20.95
N TYR A 699 -36.75 31.87 -21.42
CA TYR A 699 -35.52 32.66 -21.55
C TYR A 699 -35.22 33.01 -23.01
N SER A 700 -34.56 34.15 -23.19
CA SER A 700 -33.90 34.55 -24.43
C SER A 700 -32.46 34.95 -24.12
N LEU A 701 -31.65 35.12 -25.16
CA LEU A 701 -30.28 35.60 -25.01
C LEU A 701 -29.94 36.70 -26.00
N TYR A 702 -28.90 37.44 -25.67
CA TYR A 702 -28.17 38.32 -26.56
C TYR A 702 -26.68 38.04 -26.37
N VAL A 703 -25.93 37.86 -27.45
CA VAL A 703 -24.47 37.78 -27.39
C VAL A 703 -23.90 39.05 -28.00
N SER A 704 -22.92 39.64 -27.33
CA SER A 704 -22.22 40.82 -27.82
C SER A 704 -21.59 40.54 -29.17
N ASP A 705 -21.80 41.44 -30.14
CA ASP A 705 -21.10 41.46 -31.44
C ASP A 705 -19.61 41.78 -31.31
N PHE A 706 -19.15 42.03 -30.07
CA PHE A 706 -17.77 42.30 -29.73
C PHE A 706 -17.21 41.17 -28.86
N GLY A 707 -15.92 40.90 -29.01
CA GLY A 707 -15.21 39.95 -28.18
C GLY A 707 -13.82 40.45 -27.83
N SER A 708 -13.07 39.68 -27.05
CA SER A 708 -11.66 39.98 -26.82
C SER A 708 -10.90 40.13 -28.13
N TYR A 709 -10.38 41.34 -28.37
CA TYR A 709 -9.66 41.74 -29.59
C TYR A 709 -10.49 41.68 -30.90
N ALA A 710 -11.80 41.50 -30.80
CA ALA A 710 -12.70 41.48 -31.96
C ALA A 710 -13.70 42.63 -31.84
N ASP A 711 -13.57 43.63 -32.71
CA ASP A 711 -14.34 44.88 -32.63
C ASP A 711 -15.70 44.81 -33.34
N ASN A 712 -16.02 43.71 -34.01
CA ASN A 712 -17.34 43.39 -34.56
C ASN A 712 -17.46 41.90 -34.92
N ALA A 713 -18.68 41.44 -35.22
CA ALA A 713 -18.95 40.03 -35.50
C ALA A 713 -18.34 39.49 -36.82
N ALA A 714 -17.91 40.38 -37.72
CA ALA A 714 -17.22 40.03 -38.96
C ALA A 714 -15.68 40.03 -38.82
N ASP A 715 -15.14 40.41 -37.66
CA ASP A 715 -13.71 40.34 -37.37
C ASP A 715 -13.22 38.87 -37.39
N PRO A 716 -12.08 38.56 -38.06
CA PRO A 716 -11.51 37.22 -38.08
C PRO A 716 -11.31 36.56 -36.71
N ASP A 717 -10.98 37.35 -35.68
CA ASP A 717 -10.71 36.85 -34.32
C ASP A 717 -11.99 36.58 -33.54
N TYR A 718 -13.14 37.14 -33.97
CA TYR A 718 -14.43 37.01 -33.29
C TYR A 718 -14.84 35.56 -33.04
N ARG A 719 -14.50 34.64 -33.96
CA ARG A 719 -14.82 33.21 -33.81
C ARG A 719 -14.25 32.60 -32.53
N ASN A 720 -13.03 32.98 -32.15
CA ASN A 720 -12.34 32.44 -30.98
C ASN A 720 -12.34 33.40 -29.78
N ALA A 721 -12.79 34.63 -29.99
CA ALA A 721 -12.86 35.66 -28.96
C ALA A 721 -13.85 35.29 -27.84
N GLN A 722 -13.52 35.70 -26.63
CA GLN A 722 -14.43 35.67 -25.48
C GLN A 722 -15.47 36.79 -25.63
N LYS A 723 -16.74 36.45 -25.52
CA LYS A 723 -17.86 37.38 -25.68
C LYS A 723 -18.60 37.54 -24.35
N LEU A 724 -19.21 38.69 -24.18
CA LEU A 724 -20.22 38.91 -23.16
C LEU A 724 -21.58 38.46 -23.71
N ALA A 725 -22.43 37.90 -22.85
CA ALA A 725 -23.79 37.58 -23.22
C ALA A 725 -24.77 37.89 -22.09
N PHE A 726 -25.98 38.27 -22.45
CA PHE A 726 -27.12 38.33 -21.54
C PHE A 726 -28.03 37.13 -21.79
N VAL A 727 -28.48 36.47 -20.74
CA VAL A 727 -29.58 35.48 -20.78
C VAL A 727 -30.66 35.96 -19.84
N TYR A 728 -31.89 36.19 -20.32
CA TYR A 728 -32.91 36.90 -19.54
C TYR A 728 -34.31 36.30 -19.72
N LYS A 729 -35.15 36.42 -18.68
CA LYS A 729 -36.55 35.99 -18.71
C LYS A 729 -37.37 36.93 -19.60
N THR A 730 -37.98 36.38 -20.65
CA THR A 730 -38.78 37.17 -21.61
C THR A 730 -40.10 37.68 -21.03
N ALA A 731 -40.57 37.08 -19.93
CA ALA A 731 -41.75 37.55 -19.21
C ALA A 731 -41.50 38.89 -18.47
N LEU A 732 -40.26 39.16 -18.06
CA LEU A 732 -39.87 40.37 -17.32
C LEU A 732 -39.21 41.43 -18.20
N PHE A 733 -38.38 41.01 -19.15
CA PHE A 733 -37.65 41.91 -20.03
C PHE A 733 -38.29 41.95 -21.44
N GLN A 734 -38.91 43.09 -21.78
CA GLN A 734 -39.56 43.33 -23.07
C GLN A 734 -38.91 44.51 -23.79
N ASN A 735 -38.95 44.52 -25.13
CA ASN A 735 -38.32 45.56 -25.97
C ASN A 735 -36.83 45.78 -25.65
N VAL A 736 -36.10 44.69 -25.39
CA VAL A 736 -34.69 44.73 -25.01
C VAL A 736 -33.88 45.45 -26.08
N LYS A 737 -33.16 46.50 -25.67
CA LYS A 737 -32.15 47.20 -26.46
C LYS A 737 -30.81 46.96 -25.81
N VAL A 738 -29.84 46.56 -26.61
CA VAL A 738 -28.45 46.43 -26.17
C VAL A 738 -27.64 47.44 -26.96
N ALA A 739 -26.75 48.13 -26.26
CA ALA A 739 -25.77 49.02 -26.84
C ALA A 739 -24.44 48.72 -26.16
N ASP A 740 -23.38 48.74 -26.95
CA ASP A 740 -22.01 48.79 -26.48
C ASP A 740 -21.75 50.10 -25.72
N LEU A 741 -20.94 50.00 -24.68
CA LEU A 741 -20.56 51.13 -23.83
C LEU A 741 -19.29 51.80 -24.32
N LEU A 742 -18.43 51.08 -25.06
CA LEU A 742 -17.17 51.56 -25.60
C LEU A 742 -16.93 50.98 -27.01
N ARG A 743 -16.80 51.86 -28.03
CA ARG A 743 -16.36 51.47 -29.39
C ARG A 743 -14.98 52.02 -29.71
N CYS A 744 -14.05 51.13 -30.04
CA CYS A 744 -12.86 51.47 -30.82
C CYS A 744 -12.47 50.27 -31.67
N THR A 745 -11.90 50.52 -32.85
CA THR A 745 -11.32 49.45 -33.65
C THR A 745 -9.95 49.04 -33.11
N GLU A 746 -9.52 47.79 -33.35
CA GLU A 746 -8.18 47.32 -32.93
C GLU A 746 -7.07 48.28 -33.44
N ILE A 747 -7.25 48.77 -34.67
CA ILE A 747 -6.37 49.74 -35.34
C ILE A 747 -6.28 51.08 -34.60
N GLN A 748 -7.30 51.46 -33.84
CA GLN A 748 -7.36 52.75 -33.12
C GLN A 748 -6.59 52.74 -31.80
N ASN A 749 -6.12 51.57 -31.31
CA ASN A 749 -5.32 51.41 -30.10
C ASN A 749 -5.81 52.28 -28.92
N CYS A 750 -7.10 52.15 -28.59
CA CYS A 750 -7.76 53.04 -27.64
C CYS A 750 -7.21 52.87 -26.22
N PRO A 751 -6.65 53.92 -25.59
CA PRO A 751 -6.16 53.85 -24.22
C PRO A 751 -7.26 53.45 -23.23
N ASP A 752 -8.51 53.86 -23.50
CA ASP A 752 -9.65 53.64 -22.60
C ASP A 752 -10.09 52.17 -22.52
N PHE A 753 -9.79 51.37 -23.55
CA PHE A 753 -10.00 49.92 -23.55
C PHE A 753 -9.21 49.23 -22.41
N ASN A 754 -8.02 49.75 -22.07
CA ASN A 754 -7.17 49.18 -21.04
C ASN A 754 -7.69 49.43 -19.61
N TYR A 755 -8.64 50.35 -19.42
CA TYR A 755 -9.24 50.62 -18.10
C TYR A 755 -10.41 49.68 -17.78
N TRP A 756 -10.92 48.90 -18.74
CA TRP A 756 -11.97 47.92 -18.52
C TRP A 756 -11.36 46.53 -18.24
N SER A 757 -11.64 46.00 -17.05
CA SER A 757 -11.04 44.75 -16.54
C SER A 757 -11.49 43.55 -17.39
N GLY A 758 -10.60 43.03 -18.24
CA GLY A 758 -10.76 41.74 -18.90
C GLY A 758 -10.50 41.71 -20.41
N GLY A 759 -10.05 42.82 -21.02
CA GLY A 759 -9.76 42.85 -22.46
C GLY A 759 -10.97 42.48 -23.33
N ARG A 760 -12.18 42.79 -22.86
CA ARG A 760 -13.47 42.55 -23.52
C ARG A 760 -14.18 43.90 -23.65
N PHE A 761 -14.81 44.15 -24.80
CA PHE A 761 -15.59 45.37 -25.01
C PHE A 761 -16.87 45.31 -24.16
N PRO A 762 -17.11 46.30 -23.29
CA PRO A 762 -18.28 46.38 -22.41
C PRO A 762 -19.58 46.77 -23.14
#